data_AF-A0A344TXD3-F1
#
_entry.id   AF-A0A344TXD3-F1
#
_cell.length_a   1.000
_cell.length_b   1.000
_cell.length_c   1.000
_cell.angle_alpha   90.00
_cell.angle_beta   90.00
_cell.angle_gamma   90.00
#
_symmetry.space_group_name_H-M   'P 1'
#
loop_
_entity.id
_entity.type
_entity.pdbx_description
1 polymer ?
#
loop_
_entity_poly.entity_id
_entity_poly.type
_entity_poly.pdbx_seq_one_letter_code
_entity_poly.pdbx_strand_id
1 'polypeptide(L)'
;MSEADDSAHPRTPSPRPPLPSPAASAAGPRPTRRWLVAAGAGAGAAALLGATGRAHAGPAAPAAASAHAAAAPPPAAAAAPGGPGGLAPYASYWFPDSLPPGSPGPGIVWRSLKEWAPESDPDLAYNTASVPLAERFTPVPVHPGARAGQARIAALVSFGPTAGNPAQGSPTSDAYALTHWAYIDELVFWGGSAGEGLVLAPQAPVVDAAHRNGVRVLGNVFLPPVAYGGDLQWTRDLVQQDASGRFPLAQKLAEVAAAYGFDGWFVNAETDGGDSLLAGRMRGFLRALRAAGAPHGLRTTWYDAMNDTGRVGWQGALNHLNREFFEDRAGPVSDGFFVDFRWSRRSLADSGALAERLGRSRHELWAAVDTEARGWDAPVDWDAIVPRDRDHVAGIGFYRPEWTRNHLADRSPGAFHRADDRFWTGESADPARPAPERGWRAPATVVADRSTVGALPFACSFNTGHGERWYEAGRAVSDTPWNHLGLQDRLPGRRWVVDTAGPRPEAALDFAAAWRGGSSLLVAGPLTAPAAVGLHGTRFALPAAGVLELVHRAEPGSAPVSVEVGVAVREPHAPGGPVPYSWFAAGGARPGAGWRTARVGLSRLAGRTAYGLAVRITALGRTAVAWRVGAVSVRDDTPHRRPGAPHTLRVDAAARRDGAAEVRLSWRRAAGPVRHYELHRLLPGGGRRFLGGTCGTALYLPEVVRAGRERAAAFEVRAVDELYAASAPARTALAWTG
;
A
#
# COMPACT_ATOMS: atom_id res chain seq x y z
N MET A 1 -15.38 0.64 -58.34
CA MET A 1 -16.17 1.37 -59.35
C MET A 1 -17.28 2.04 -58.53
N SER A 2 -17.29 3.37 -58.30
CA SER A 2 -17.35 4.48 -59.28
C SER A 2 -18.73 4.48 -59.95
N GLU A 3 -19.60 5.51 -59.90
CA GLU A 3 -19.58 6.91 -59.37
C GLU A 3 -20.87 7.15 -58.50
N ALA A 4 -21.02 8.11 -57.56
CA ALA A 4 -21.05 9.59 -57.55
C ALA A 4 -22.39 10.26 -58.00
N ASP A 5 -22.78 11.33 -57.26
CA ASP A 5 -23.79 12.39 -57.51
C ASP A 5 -25.31 12.04 -57.69
N ASP A 6 -26.30 12.95 -57.53
CA ASP A 6 -26.52 14.07 -56.57
C ASP A 6 -28.01 14.59 -56.61
N SER A 7 -28.43 15.36 -55.59
CA SER A 7 -29.46 16.45 -55.57
C SER A 7 -30.98 16.27 -55.91
N ALA A 8 -31.80 16.45 -54.86
CA ALA A 8 -32.88 17.46 -54.69
C ALA A 8 -34.31 17.38 -55.35
N HIS A 9 -35.32 17.03 -54.51
CA HIS A 9 -36.61 17.77 -54.22
C HIS A 9 -37.64 18.13 -55.36
N PRO A 10 -38.83 18.75 -55.11
CA PRO A 10 -39.55 19.14 -53.86
C PRO A 10 -41.08 18.78 -53.77
N ARG A 11 -41.73 19.02 -52.60
CA ARG A 11 -43.00 19.80 -52.37
C ARG A 11 -43.83 19.38 -51.12
N THR A 12 -44.69 20.32 -50.69
CA THR A 12 -45.36 20.54 -49.37
C THR A 12 -46.90 20.25 -49.43
N PRO A 13 -47.76 20.35 -48.36
CA PRO A 13 -47.72 21.26 -47.19
C PRO A 13 -48.22 20.75 -45.80
N SER A 14 -48.34 21.70 -44.85
CA SER A 14 -48.65 21.56 -43.40
C SER A 14 -50.12 21.87 -43.05
N PRO A 15 -50.52 21.87 -41.75
CA PRO A 15 -50.53 23.15 -41.00
C PRO A 15 -50.18 23.10 -39.47
N ARG A 16 -50.02 24.30 -38.90
CA ARG A 16 -49.98 24.72 -37.46
C ARG A 16 -51.27 25.57 -37.17
N PRO A 17 -51.54 26.30 -36.04
CA PRO A 17 -50.73 26.84 -34.91
C PRO A 17 -51.48 26.63 -33.52
N PRO A 18 -51.38 27.44 -32.42
CA PRO A 18 -50.63 28.69 -32.11
C PRO A 18 -49.93 28.81 -30.73
N LEU A 19 -49.35 30.01 -30.48
CA LEU A 19 -48.70 30.51 -29.25
C LEU A 19 -49.55 31.63 -28.60
N PRO A 20 -49.15 32.17 -27.43
CA PRO A 20 -48.60 33.55 -27.43
C PRO A 20 -47.41 33.80 -26.46
N SER A 21 -46.99 35.07 -26.34
CA SER A 21 -45.89 35.62 -25.50
C SER A 21 -46.23 37.11 -25.20
N PRO A 22 -45.33 38.06 -24.82
CA PRO A 22 -44.08 38.04 -24.03
C PRO A 22 -44.04 39.14 -22.91
N ALA A 23 -42.94 39.26 -22.15
CA ALA A 23 -42.50 40.50 -21.48
C ALA A 23 -40.98 40.45 -21.16
N ALA A 24 -40.30 41.58 -20.91
CA ALA A 24 -38.84 41.65 -20.82
C ALA A 24 -38.29 42.63 -19.77
N SER A 25 -37.02 42.45 -19.38
CA SER A 25 -36.16 43.46 -18.71
C SER A 25 -34.68 43.13 -18.95
N ALA A 26 -33.78 44.11 -18.77
CA ALA A 26 -32.37 44.02 -19.18
C ALA A 26 -31.37 44.21 -18.02
N ALA A 27 -30.20 43.56 -18.12
CA ALA A 27 -29.04 43.79 -17.27
C ALA A 27 -27.74 43.48 -18.04
N GLY A 28 -26.66 44.21 -17.72
CA GLY A 28 -25.38 44.18 -18.46
C GLY A 28 -24.44 43.00 -18.16
N PRO A 29 -23.27 42.94 -18.83
CA PRO A 29 -22.34 41.83 -18.72
C PRO A 29 -21.73 41.70 -17.32
N ARG A 30 -21.59 40.46 -16.83
CA ARG A 30 -20.92 40.10 -15.57
C ARG A 30 -19.87 39.01 -15.81
N PRO A 31 -18.81 38.95 -14.98
CA PRO A 31 -17.50 38.49 -15.44
C PRO A 31 -17.34 36.96 -15.51
N THR A 32 -16.39 36.54 -16.36
CA THR A 32 -15.85 35.18 -16.41
C THR A 32 -15.33 34.75 -15.03
N ARG A 33 -15.88 33.66 -14.47
CA ARG A 33 -15.37 33.08 -13.22
C ARG A 33 -13.99 32.48 -13.47
N ARG A 34 -12.97 32.99 -12.76
CA ARG A 34 -11.70 32.28 -12.57
C ARG A 34 -11.97 31.01 -11.77
N TRP A 35 -11.29 29.92 -12.12
CA TRP A 35 -11.29 28.72 -11.28
C TRP A 35 -10.39 28.95 -10.06
N LEU A 36 -10.91 28.64 -8.88
CA LEU A 36 -10.15 28.49 -7.65
C LEU A 36 -10.36 27.06 -7.17
N VAL A 37 -9.34 26.23 -7.31
CA VAL A 37 -9.26 24.94 -6.64
C VAL A 37 -8.59 25.21 -5.29
N ALA A 38 -9.38 25.15 -4.21
CA ALA A 38 -8.88 25.16 -2.84
C ALA A 38 -8.85 23.72 -2.33
N ALA A 39 -7.88 23.39 -1.47
CA ALA A 39 -7.63 22.00 -1.06
C ALA A 39 -8.83 21.39 -0.32
N GLY A 40 -9.14 20.13 -0.64
CA GLY A 40 -10.28 19.38 -0.13
C GLY A 40 -10.11 18.82 1.29
N ALA A 41 -9.73 19.65 2.25
CA ALA A 41 -9.53 19.24 3.64
C ALA A 41 -10.60 19.81 4.59
N GLY A 42 -11.48 18.94 5.08
CA GLY A 42 -12.31 19.20 6.27
C GLY A 42 -13.83 19.23 6.06
N ALA A 43 -14.52 18.23 6.62
CA ALA A 43 -15.95 18.28 6.95
C ALA A 43 -16.28 17.26 8.05
N GLY A 44 -16.25 17.67 9.33
CA GLY A 44 -16.58 16.76 10.44
C GLY A 44 -16.44 17.36 11.85
N ALA A 45 -17.59 17.55 12.50
CA ALA A 45 -17.80 17.83 13.94
C ALA A 45 -17.26 19.15 14.55
N ALA A 46 -18.15 19.84 15.29
CA ALA A 46 -17.85 20.94 16.21
C ALA A 46 -18.96 21.03 17.29
N ALA A 47 -18.69 21.78 18.37
CA ALA A 47 -19.48 21.90 19.62
C ALA A 47 -19.40 20.64 20.53
N LEU A 48 -19.41 20.72 21.87
CA LEU A 48 -19.78 21.83 22.79
C LEU A 48 -18.68 22.18 23.82
N LEU A 49 -18.87 23.29 24.55
CA LEU A 49 -17.97 23.84 25.58
C LEU A 49 -18.29 23.36 27.01
N GLY A 50 -17.27 23.33 27.89
CA GLY A 50 -17.43 23.04 29.34
C GLY A 50 -16.23 23.45 30.21
N ALA A 51 -16.47 24.40 31.13
CA ALA A 51 -15.55 24.96 32.14
C ALA A 51 -15.31 23.99 33.35
N THR A 52 -14.33 24.08 34.28
CA THR A 52 -13.15 24.96 34.54
C THR A 52 -12.31 24.39 35.72
N GLY A 53 -11.03 24.79 35.85
CA GLY A 53 -10.20 24.68 37.08
C GLY A 53 -8.92 23.84 36.89
N ARG A 54 -7.67 24.27 37.18
CA ARG A 54 -7.03 24.93 38.36
C ARG A 54 -6.91 24.01 39.60
N ALA A 55 -5.74 23.83 40.23
CA ALA A 55 -4.36 24.28 39.89
C ALA A 55 -3.26 23.57 40.72
N HIS A 56 -1.99 23.72 40.28
CA HIS A 56 -0.70 23.66 41.05
C HIS A 56 -0.31 22.33 41.76
N ALA A 57 0.84 21.71 41.41
CA ALA A 57 2.21 21.90 41.93
C ALA A 57 2.40 21.35 43.39
N GLY A 58 3.40 20.56 43.75
CA GLY A 58 4.83 20.50 43.33
C GLY A 58 5.72 21.10 44.44
N PRO A 59 7.05 20.81 44.56
CA PRO A 59 7.95 19.98 43.74
C PRO A 59 8.09 18.55 44.37
N ALA A 60 9.21 17.83 44.62
CA ALA A 60 10.67 18.07 44.55
C ALA A 60 11.51 16.75 44.48
N ALA A 61 12.85 16.88 44.52
CA ALA A 61 13.90 15.83 44.57
C ALA A 61 14.84 16.10 45.79
N PRO A 62 15.99 15.42 46.06
CA PRO A 62 16.76 14.39 45.32
C PRO A 62 17.14 13.17 46.24
N ALA A 63 18.25 12.40 46.19
CA ALA A 63 19.52 12.39 45.43
C ALA A 63 20.26 11.01 45.43
N ALA A 64 20.91 10.69 44.30
CA ALA A 64 22.28 10.13 44.14
C ALA A 64 22.70 8.71 44.63
N ALA A 65 23.84 8.26 44.03
CA ALA A 65 24.81 7.24 44.48
C ALA A 65 24.67 5.74 44.08
N SER A 66 25.05 5.44 42.83
CA SER A 66 26.07 4.43 42.42
C SER A 66 26.03 2.94 42.85
N ALA A 67 25.97 2.10 41.79
CA ALA A 67 26.87 0.95 41.50
C ALA A 67 26.54 -0.52 41.90
N HIS A 68 26.48 -1.37 40.86
CA HIS A 68 26.91 -2.78 40.77
C HIS A 68 26.33 -3.84 41.74
N ALA A 69 25.40 -4.68 41.24
CA ALA A 69 25.65 -6.13 40.99
C ALA A 69 24.38 -6.90 40.53
N ALA A 70 24.61 -8.06 39.90
CA ALA A 70 23.68 -9.19 39.65
C ALA A 70 22.41 -8.95 38.79
N ALA A 71 22.15 -9.87 37.86
CA ALA A 71 20.95 -9.87 37.03
C ALA A 71 19.78 -10.59 37.75
N ALA A 72 18.71 -9.85 38.03
CA ALA A 72 17.41 -10.39 38.47
C ALA A 72 16.42 -10.43 37.28
N PRO A 73 15.38 -11.28 37.30
CA PRO A 73 14.30 -11.20 36.32
C PRO A 73 13.60 -9.82 36.42
N PRO A 74 13.09 -9.27 35.31
CA PRO A 74 12.41 -7.99 35.34
C PRO A 74 11.18 -8.06 36.26
N PRO A 75 10.94 -7.07 37.13
CA PRO A 75 9.72 -7.01 37.92
C PRO A 75 8.51 -6.91 36.99
N ALA A 76 7.35 -7.42 37.43
CA ALA A 76 6.10 -7.22 36.71
C ALA A 76 5.86 -5.71 36.55
N ALA A 77 5.79 -5.24 35.31
CA ALA A 77 5.64 -3.82 35.01
C ALA A 77 4.36 -3.29 35.67
N ALA A 78 4.51 -2.34 36.58
CA ALA A 78 3.39 -1.59 37.12
C ALA A 78 2.66 -0.91 35.95
N ALA A 79 1.35 -1.05 35.88
CA ALA A 79 0.57 -0.53 34.75
C ALA A 79 0.75 0.98 34.64
N ALA A 80 1.34 1.44 33.53
CA ALA A 80 1.35 2.85 33.19
C ALA A 80 -0.10 3.37 33.10
N PRO A 81 -0.39 4.60 33.57
CA PRO A 81 -1.75 5.13 33.56
C PRO A 81 -2.23 5.28 32.11
N GLY A 82 -3.16 4.41 31.71
CA GLY A 82 -3.70 4.42 30.35
C GLY A 82 -4.44 5.71 30.04
N GLY A 83 -4.16 6.29 28.87
CA GLY A 83 -4.99 7.37 28.32
C GLY A 83 -6.44 6.90 28.07
N PRO A 84 -7.39 7.82 27.92
CA PRO A 84 -8.82 7.49 27.87
C PRO A 84 -9.25 6.83 26.55
N GLY A 85 -8.98 5.53 26.37
CA GLY A 85 -9.56 4.76 25.25
C GLY A 85 -9.02 3.34 25.00
N GLY A 86 -9.78 2.33 25.42
CA GLY A 86 -9.74 0.95 24.86
C GLY A 86 -8.46 0.15 25.04
N LEU A 87 -8.34 -0.97 24.30
CA LEU A 87 -7.09 -1.72 24.10
C LEU A 87 -6.60 -1.69 22.65
N ALA A 88 -7.28 -1.02 21.73
CA ALA A 88 -6.87 -0.93 20.32
C ALA A 88 -5.54 -0.18 20.15
N PRO A 89 -4.52 -0.77 19.49
CA PRO A 89 -3.35 -0.04 19.03
C PRO A 89 -3.64 0.67 17.70
N TYR A 90 -3.13 1.88 17.54
CA TYR A 90 -3.30 2.71 16.35
C TYR A 90 -1.95 3.10 15.74
N ALA A 91 -1.93 3.49 14.46
CA ALA A 91 -0.78 4.11 13.84
C ALA A 91 -0.37 5.37 14.64
N SER A 92 0.90 5.46 15.02
CA SER A 92 1.35 6.51 15.93
C SER A 92 1.54 7.85 15.22
N TYR A 93 1.08 8.92 15.88
CA TYR A 93 1.21 10.29 15.42
C TYR A 93 1.57 11.24 16.59
N TRP A 94 2.17 12.37 16.25
CA TRP A 94 2.73 13.34 17.20
C TRP A 94 2.67 14.78 16.68
N PHE A 95 2.76 15.75 17.58
CA PHE A 95 3.23 17.11 17.26
C PHE A 95 4.76 17.17 17.43
N PRO A 96 5.47 18.11 16.76
CA PRO A 96 6.94 18.20 16.88
C PRO A 96 7.40 18.44 18.31
N ASP A 97 6.80 19.43 18.98
CA ASP A 97 6.91 19.60 20.44
C ASP A 97 5.66 20.25 21.05
N SER A 98 5.35 21.51 20.70
CA SER A 98 4.19 22.22 21.25
C SER A 98 2.87 21.57 20.84
N LEU A 99 2.00 21.32 21.82
CA LEU A 99 0.65 20.79 21.57
C LEU A 99 -0.33 21.93 21.24
N PRO A 100 -1.45 21.67 20.53
CA PRO A 100 -2.50 22.66 20.31
C PRO A 100 -3.13 23.15 21.64
N PRO A 101 -3.74 24.35 21.66
CA PRO A 101 -4.44 24.84 22.85
C PRO A 101 -5.76 24.10 23.10
N GLY A 102 -6.06 23.83 24.37
CA GLY A 102 -7.31 23.20 24.80
C GLY A 102 -7.14 21.71 25.10
N SER A 103 -8.08 20.89 24.61
CA SER A 103 -8.10 19.43 24.77
C SER A 103 -8.35 18.75 23.43
N PRO A 104 -7.78 17.55 23.20
CA PRO A 104 -8.05 16.77 22.00
C PRO A 104 -9.53 16.35 21.89
N GLY A 105 -9.99 16.16 20.65
CA GLY A 105 -11.32 15.62 20.36
C GLY A 105 -11.45 14.12 20.71
N PRO A 106 -12.67 13.56 20.75
CA PRO A 106 -12.90 12.14 21.08
C PRO A 106 -12.09 11.20 20.17
N GLY A 107 -11.33 10.29 20.77
CA GLY A 107 -10.45 9.37 20.05
C GLY A 107 -9.10 9.96 19.61
N ILE A 108 -8.84 11.24 19.87
CA ILE A 108 -7.56 11.91 19.61
C ILE A 108 -6.73 11.94 20.90
N VAL A 109 -5.43 11.72 20.77
CA VAL A 109 -4.42 11.81 21.84
C VAL A 109 -3.23 12.61 21.33
N TRP A 110 -3.09 13.86 21.77
CA TRP A 110 -1.93 14.69 21.44
C TRP A 110 -0.68 14.22 22.22
N ARG A 111 0.47 14.16 21.54
CA ARG A 111 1.77 13.70 22.09
C ARG A 111 2.90 14.53 21.48
N SER A 112 3.95 14.85 22.23
CA SER A 112 5.19 15.43 21.69
C SER A 112 6.09 14.32 21.11
N LEU A 113 6.65 14.53 19.92
CA LEU A 113 7.65 13.64 19.34
C LEU A 113 8.97 13.67 20.13
N LYS A 114 9.28 14.82 20.73
CA LYS A 114 10.48 15.05 21.57
C LYS A 114 10.52 14.14 22.79
N GLU A 115 9.34 13.82 23.32
CA GLU A 115 9.15 12.96 24.51
C GLU A 115 9.03 11.47 24.17
N TRP A 116 8.85 11.11 22.89
CA TRP A 116 8.70 9.70 22.50
C TRP A 116 10.00 8.91 22.69
N ALA A 117 9.88 7.72 23.28
CA ALA A 117 10.94 6.71 23.34
C ALA A 117 10.35 5.31 23.12
N PRO A 118 11.08 4.37 22.50
CA PRO A 118 10.60 3.00 22.23
C PRO A 118 10.06 2.28 23.47
N GLU A 119 10.68 2.49 24.64
CA GLU A 119 10.35 1.82 25.89
C GLU A 119 9.04 2.32 26.53
N SER A 120 8.60 3.53 26.16
CA SER A 120 7.36 4.16 26.65
C SER A 120 6.14 3.91 25.76
N ASP A 121 6.33 3.28 24.60
CA ASP A 121 5.30 3.12 23.58
C ASP A 121 4.58 1.76 23.71
N PRO A 122 3.34 1.71 24.23
CA PRO A 122 2.62 0.46 24.43
C PRO A 122 2.14 -0.18 23.10
N ASP A 123 2.17 0.56 22.00
CA ASP A 123 1.65 0.15 20.69
C ASP A 123 2.78 -0.24 19.72
N LEU A 124 4.04 0.10 20.01
CA LEU A 124 5.23 -0.22 19.22
C LEU A 124 5.24 -1.68 18.73
N ALA A 125 5.01 -2.65 19.62
CA ALA A 125 5.02 -4.08 19.27
C ALA A 125 3.95 -4.49 18.23
N TYR A 126 2.90 -3.67 18.05
CA TYR A 126 1.83 -3.85 17.08
C TYR A 126 2.07 -3.04 15.79
N ASN A 127 2.79 -1.91 15.91
CA ASN A 127 3.20 -1.01 14.83
C ASN A 127 4.56 -1.32 14.17
N THR A 128 5.36 -2.24 14.71
CA THR A 128 6.69 -2.59 14.17
C THR A 128 6.57 -3.52 12.96
N ALA A 129 7.04 -3.07 11.80
CA ALA A 129 7.17 -3.88 10.59
C ALA A 129 8.18 -5.01 10.79
N SER A 130 7.98 -6.15 10.11
CA SER A 130 8.78 -7.37 10.32
C SER A 130 9.25 -8.05 9.04
N VAL A 131 8.84 -7.56 7.86
CA VAL A 131 9.41 -7.95 6.57
C VAL A 131 10.51 -6.95 6.18
N PRO A 132 11.73 -7.40 5.84
CA PRO A 132 12.77 -6.52 5.31
C PRO A 132 12.47 -6.12 3.85
N LEU A 133 12.90 -4.91 3.45
CA LEU A 133 12.78 -4.40 2.08
C LEU A 133 13.45 -5.36 1.08
N ALA A 134 12.67 -5.99 0.21
CA ALA A 134 13.16 -6.98 -0.73
C ALA A 134 13.81 -6.35 -1.98
N GLU A 135 14.89 -6.95 -2.46
CA GLU A 135 15.52 -6.57 -3.73
C GLU A 135 14.57 -6.80 -4.92
N ARG A 136 14.68 -5.94 -5.93
CA ARG A 136 13.87 -5.98 -7.16
C ARG A 136 14.73 -6.08 -8.40
N PHE A 137 14.21 -6.79 -9.38
CA PHE A 137 14.69 -6.74 -10.76
C PHE A 137 13.59 -6.24 -11.69
N THR A 138 14.00 -5.64 -12.80
CA THR A 138 13.14 -5.28 -13.93
C THR A 138 13.22 -6.40 -14.97
N PRO A 139 12.13 -7.13 -15.27
CA PRO A 139 12.05 -8.00 -16.43
C PRO A 139 11.85 -7.16 -17.71
N VAL A 140 12.06 -7.76 -18.89
CA VAL A 140 11.77 -7.06 -20.17
C VAL A 140 10.28 -6.63 -20.20
N PRO A 141 9.95 -5.32 -20.35
CA PRO A 141 8.59 -4.81 -20.22
C PRO A 141 7.60 -5.41 -21.22
N VAL A 142 6.36 -5.61 -20.79
CA VAL A 142 5.32 -6.20 -21.66
C VAL A 142 4.63 -5.17 -22.58
N HIS A 143 4.78 -3.87 -22.29
CA HIS A 143 4.36 -2.80 -23.19
C HIS A 143 5.60 -2.18 -23.89
N PRO A 144 5.61 -1.98 -25.22
CA PRO A 144 6.78 -1.44 -25.92
C PRO A 144 7.11 0.00 -25.54
N GLY A 145 6.12 0.78 -25.09
CA GLY A 145 6.32 2.15 -24.59
C GLY A 145 6.68 2.26 -23.11
N ALA A 146 6.83 1.14 -22.38
CA ALA A 146 7.19 1.17 -20.96
C ALA A 146 8.71 1.17 -20.77
N ARG A 147 9.24 2.22 -20.14
CA ARG A 147 10.69 2.48 -20.03
C ARG A 147 11.25 2.02 -18.69
N ALA A 148 12.41 1.38 -18.73
CA ALA A 148 13.20 1.04 -17.55
C ALA A 148 14.24 2.14 -17.27
N GLY A 149 14.60 2.36 -16.00
CA GLY A 149 15.64 3.31 -15.59
C GLY A 149 15.30 4.81 -15.76
N GLN A 150 14.10 5.15 -16.25
CA GLN A 150 13.64 6.53 -16.42
C GLN A 150 12.66 6.94 -15.31
N ALA A 151 11.48 7.49 -15.67
CA ALA A 151 10.46 7.89 -14.71
C ALA A 151 10.13 6.79 -13.69
N ARG A 152 10.05 7.22 -12.43
CA ARG A 152 9.66 6.44 -11.26
C ARG A 152 8.28 6.87 -10.79
N ILE A 153 7.65 6.12 -9.89
CA ILE A 153 6.34 6.49 -9.33
C ILE A 153 6.39 6.60 -7.81
N ALA A 154 6.06 7.79 -7.29
CA ALA A 154 5.71 8.02 -5.90
C ALA A 154 4.18 8.03 -5.73
N ALA A 155 3.67 7.50 -4.61
CA ALA A 155 2.24 7.46 -4.31
C ALA A 155 1.95 7.94 -2.87
N LEU A 156 1.21 9.04 -2.73
CA LEU A 156 0.74 9.59 -1.45
C LEU A 156 -0.64 9.01 -1.14
N VAL A 157 -0.69 8.02 -0.24
CA VAL A 157 -1.86 7.16 -0.02
C VAL A 157 -2.40 7.31 1.39
N SER A 158 -3.67 7.69 1.53
CA SER A 158 -4.34 7.71 2.83
C SER A 158 -5.05 6.39 3.10
N PHE A 159 -4.45 5.56 3.96
CA PHE A 159 -5.05 4.28 4.38
C PHE A 159 -6.15 4.45 5.45
N GLY A 160 -6.28 5.66 6.01
CA GLY A 160 -7.23 6.02 7.06
C GLY A 160 -6.97 7.44 7.59
N PRO A 161 -7.72 7.89 8.61
CA PRO A 161 -7.47 9.17 9.32
C PRO A 161 -6.09 9.22 9.99
N THR A 162 -5.73 10.31 10.66
CA THR A 162 -4.50 10.36 11.47
C THR A 162 -4.74 9.63 12.79
N ALA A 163 -5.80 10.04 13.52
CA ALA A 163 -6.22 9.44 14.77
C ALA A 163 -7.20 8.27 14.56
N GLY A 164 -7.18 7.28 15.45
CA GLY A 164 -8.05 6.10 15.36
C GLY A 164 -7.75 5.14 14.19
N ASN A 165 -6.63 5.33 13.49
CA ASN A 165 -6.24 4.53 12.34
C ASN A 165 -5.60 3.19 12.78
N PRO A 166 -6.23 2.02 12.55
CA PRO A 166 -5.81 0.78 13.22
C PRO A 166 -4.41 0.30 12.84
N ALA A 167 -3.58 -0.02 13.85
CA ALA A 167 -2.19 -0.46 13.65
C ALA A 167 -2.04 -1.73 12.79
N GLN A 168 -3.05 -2.61 12.81
CA GLN A 168 -2.98 -3.98 12.27
C GLN A 168 -4.16 -4.31 11.35
N GLY A 169 -4.75 -3.31 10.68
CA GLY A 169 -5.97 -3.47 9.89
C GLY A 169 -7.22 -3.66 10.77
N SER A 170 -8.31 -4.16 10.18
CA SER A 170 -9.64 -4.14 10.81
C SER A 170 -10.59 -5.24 10.31
N PRO A 171 -11.70 -5.55 11.03
CA PRO A 171 -12.66 -6.58 10.65
C PRO A 171 -13.65 -6.10 9.56
N THR A 172 -13.10 -5.61 8.43
CA THR A 172 -13.85 -5.26 7.23
C THR A 172 -13.04 -5.62 5.98
N SER A 173 -13.71 -6.00 4.91
CA SER A 173 -13.12 -6.20 3.58
C SER A 173 -13.07 -4.92 2.74
N ASP A 174 -13.74 -3.83 3.16
CA ASP A 174 -13.65 -2.53 2.50
C ASP A 174 -12.36 -1.79 2.95
N ALA A 175 -11.23 -2.14 2.33
CA ALA A 175 -9.92 -1.52 2.56
C ALA A 175 -9.21 -1.22 1.23
N TYR A 176 -8.32 -0.22 1.23
CA TYR A 176 -7.43 0.03 0.08
C TYR A 176 -6.28 -0.98 0.07
N ALA A 177 -6.60 -2.23 -0.29
CA ALA A 177 -5.63 -3.30 -0.38
C ALA A 177 -4.81 -3.17 -1.68
N LEU A 178 -3.97 -2.13 -1.78
CA LEU A 178 -3.10 -1.86 -2.93
C LEU A 178 -2.31 -3.11 -3.36
N THR A 179 -2.30 -3.38 -4.67
CA THR A 179 -1.65 -4.57 -5.26
C THR A 179 -0.65 -4.22 -6.37
N HIS A 180 -0.62 -2.97 -6.84
CA HIS A 180 0.16 -2.54 -8.02
C HIS A 180 1.60 -2.11 -7.73
N TRP A 181 2.18 -2.62 -6.64
CA TRP A 181 3.56 -2.38 -6.19
C TRP A 181 4.63 -2.52 -7.28
N ALA A 182 4.39 -3.36 -8.29
CA ALA A 182 5.30 -3.59 -9.42
C ALA A 182 5.75 -2.29 -10.13
N TYR A 183 4.89 -1.25 -10.16
CA TYR A 183 5.15 0.04 -10.80
C TYR A 183 5.59 1.16 -9.84
N ILE A 184 5.43 0.96 -8.53
CA ILE A 184 5.70 1.98 -7.50
C ILE A 184 7.17 1.90 -7.06
N ASP A 185 7.78 3.04 -6.76
CA ASP A 185 9.11 3.17 -6.16
C ASP A 185 9.02 3.48 -4.66
N GLU A 186 8.20 4.47 -4.33
CA GLU A 186 8.12 5.11 -3.02
C GLU A 186 6.64 5.33 -2.67
N LEU A 187 6.18 4.81 -1.54
CA LEU A 187 4.86 5.11 -0.98
C LEU A 187 5.03 6.08 0.18
N VAL A 188 4.20 7.11 0.22
CA VAL A 188 4.06 8.01 1.37
C VAL A 188 2.75 7.67 2.07
N PHE A 189 2.83 7.32 3.35
CA PHE A 189 1.66 7.04 4.19
C PHE A 189 1.00 8.37 4.59
N TRP A 190 0.02 8.79 3.80
CA TRP A 190 -0.53 10.15 3.84
C TRP A 190 -1.57 10.36 4.94
N GLY A 191 -1.37 11.41 5.71
CA GLY A 191 -2.22 11.85 6.81
C GLY A 191 -1.52 12.93 7.64
N GLY A 192 -2.09 13.27 8.79
CA GLY A 192 -1.68 14.41 9.60
C GLY A 192 -2.67 15.58 9.45
N SER A 193 -2.96 16.26 10.56
CA SER A 193 -3.79 17.46 10.60
C SER A 193 -3.53 18.28 11.87
N ALA A 194 -3.82 19.57 11.84
CA ALA A 194 -3.65 20.47 12.99
C ALA A 194 -4.48 20.07 14.24
N GLY A 195 -5.56 19.30 14.05
CA GLY A 195 -6.40 18.81 15.15
C GLY A 195 -5.96 17.47 15.75
N GLU A 196 -5.20 16.66 15.00
CA GLU A 196 -4.81 15.30 15.39
C GLU A 196 -3.32 15.22 15.77
N GLY A 197 -2.45 15.64 14.86
CA GLY A 197 -0.99 15.47 14.90
C GLY A 197 -0.37 15.68 13.53
N LEU A 198 0.91 16.07 13.48
CA LEU A 198 1.59 16.52 12.26
C LEU A 198 2.60 15.52 11.70
N VAL A 199 3.17 14.69 12.59
CA VAL A 199 4.08 13.60 12.26
C VAL A 199 3.27 12.31 12.35
N LEU A 200 3.27 11.48 11.31
CA LEU A 200 2.51 10.23 11.23
C LEU A 200 3.40 9.08 10.74
N ALA A 201 3.55 8.03 11.56
CA ALA A 201 4.23 6.80 11.19
C ALA A 201 3.29 5.85 10.41
N PRO A 202 3.79 5.08 9.43
CA PRO A 202 3.01 4.08 8.71
C PRO A 202 2.64 2.87 9.59
N GLN A 203 1.51 2.23 9.28
CA GLN A 203 1.12 0.96 9.90
C GLN A 203 2.07 -0.18 9.44
N ALA A 204 2.47 -1.08 10.35
CA ALA A 204 3.26 -2.28 10.03
C ALA A 204 2.72 -3.11 8.84
N PRO A 205 1.41 -3.39 8.68
CA PRO A 205 0.88 -4.16 7.55
C PRO A 205 1.14 -3.52 6.18
N VAL A 206 1.17 -2.19 6.09
CA VAL A 206 1.46 -1.47 4.84
C VAL A 206 2.95 -1.59 4.51
N VAL A 207 3.82 -1.37 5.50
CA VAL A 207 5.27 -1.52 5.37
C VAL A 207 5.63 -2.96 5.00
N ASP A 208 5.08 -3.96 5.69
CA ASP A 208 5.29 -5.38 5.39
C ASP A 208 4.93 -5.75 3.94
N ALA A 209 3.81 -5.24 3.43
CA ALA A 209 3.34 -5.49 2.08
C ALA A 209 4.22 -4.80 1.02
N ALA A 210 4.57 -3.54 1.25
CA ALA A 210 5.46 -2.76 0.40
C ALA A 210 6.85 -3.39 0.36
N HIS A 211 7.44 -3.71 1.52
CA HIS A 211 8.75 -4.36 1.66
C HIS A 211 8.80 -5.73 0.98
N ARG A 212 7.76 -6.57 1.11
CA ARG A 212 7.67 -7.86 0.40
C ARG A 212 7.75 -7.70 -1.12
N ASN A 213 7.28 -6.57 -1.63
CA ASN A 213 7.30 -6.16 -3.05
C ASN A 213 8.43 -5.15 -3.38
N GLY A 214 9.34 -4.86 -2.45
CA GLY A 214 10.49 -3.97 -2.62
C GLY A 214 10.13 -2.51 -2.91
N VAL A 215 9.01 -2.04 -2.39
CA VAL A 215 8.59 -0.64 -2.39
C VAL A 215 8.94 -0.04 -1.04
N ARG A 216 9.52 1.16 -1.05
CA ARG A 216 9.87 1.89 0.16
C ARG A 216 8.66 2.63 0.74
N VAL A 217 8.54 2.72 2.06
CA VAL A 217 7.45 3.43 2.75
C VAL A 217 7.98 4.57 3.61
N LEU A 218 7.58 5.79 3.29
CA LEU A 218 7.83 6.98 4.10
C LEU A 218 6.63 7.28 5.00
N GLY A 219 6.90 7.65 6.25
CA GLY A 219 5.94 8.39 7.09
C GLY A 219 5.77 9.83 6.60
N ASN A 220 4.82 10.56 7.16
CA ASN A 220 4.53 11.94 6.78
C ASN A 220 4.88 12.94 7.89
N VAL A 221 5.48 14.07 7.52
CA VAL A 221 5.64 15.26 8.36
C VAL A 221 4.94 16.42 7.65
N PHE A 222 3.71 16.71 8.06
CA PHE A 222 2.85 17.73 7.44
C PHE A 222 2.65 18.92 8.36
N LEU A 223 3.23 20.06 8.00
CA LEU A 223 3.01 21.36 8.62
C LEU A 223 1.90 22.07 7.83
N PRO A 224 0.65 22.13 8.33
CA PRO A 224 -0.50 22.47 7.47
C PRO A 224 -0.51 23.94 7.03
N PRO A 225 -1.26 24.30 5.98
CA PRO A 225 -1.53 25.70 5.69
C PRO A 225 -2.29 26.38 6.83
N VAL A 226 -2.03 27.67 7.05
CA VAL A 226 -2.67 28.48 8.10
C VAL A 226 -4.20 28.43 7.99
N ALA A 227 -4.75 28.34 6.78
CA ALA A 227 -6.18 28.20 6.51
C ALA A 227 -6.81 26.90 7.08
N TYR A 228 -6.01 25.87 7.35
CA TYR A 228 -6.42 24.60 7.96
C TYR A 228 -5.83 24.42 9.37
N GLY A 229 -5.54 25.53 10.06
CA GLY A 229 -5.08 25.54 11.45
C GLY A 229 -3.57 25.39 11.65
N GLY A 230 -2.75 25.51 10.61
CA GLY A 230 -1.29 25.44 10.72
C GLY A 230 -0.69 26.57 11.57
N ASP A 231 -0.03 26.22 12.68
CA ASP A 231 0.77 27.14 13.50
C ASP A 231 2.25 27.07 13.11
N LEU A 232 2.83 28.25 12.83
CA LEU A 232 4.25 28.40 12.49
C LEU A 232 5.17 28.01 13.66
N GLN A 233 4.67 27.98 14.90
CA GLN A 233 5.42 27.49 16.04
C GLN A 233 5.80 26.00 15.87
N TRP A 234 4.93 25.16 15.33
CA TRP A 234 5.29 23.75 15.05
C TRP A 234 6.41 23.61 14.04
N THR A 235 6.51 24.55 13.07
CA THR A 235 7.64 24.63 12.14
C THR A 235 8.93 25.00 12.89
N ARG A 236 8.86 25.95 13.84
CA ARG A 236 10.01 26.36 14.68
C ARG A 236 10.48 25.25 15.63
N ASP A 237 9.54 24.49 16.19
CA ASP A 237 9.81 23.35 17.06
C ASP A 237 10.51 22.24 16.29
N LEU A 238 9.98 21.85 15.11
CA LEU A 238 10.56 20.83 14.24
C LEU A 238 12.03 21.11 13.92
N VAL A 239 12.35 22.38 13.62
CA VAL A 239 13.72 22.84 13.29
C VAL A 239 14.46 23.45 14.50
N GLN A 240 14.04 23.13 15.73
CA GLN A 240 14.74 23.56 16.94
C GLN A 240 16.16 22.99 16.97
N GLN A 241 17.13 23.83 17.30
CA GLN A 241 18.50 23.43 17.55
C GLN A 241 18.77 23.37 19.06
N ASP A 242 19.60 22.44 19.49
CA ASP A 242 20.13 22.39 20.85
C ASP A 242 21.29 23.38 21.06
N ALA A 243 21.83 23.44 22.29
CA ALA A 243 22.96 24.31 22.64
C ALA A 243 24.28 24.01 21.89
N SER A 244 24.35 22.90 21.16
CA SER A 244 25.46 22.52 20.27
C SER A 244 25.13 22.67 18.78
N GLY A 245 23.98 23.25 18.44
CA GLY A 245 23.54 23.48 17.06
C GLY A 245 22.97 22.26 16.35
N ARG A 246 22.83 21.11 17.03
CA ARG A 246 22.23 19.88 16.46
C ARG A 246 20.71 20.00 16.44
N PHE A 247 20.04 19.29 15.53
CA PHE A 247 18.58 19.23 15.44
C PHE A 247 18.05 17.95 16.11
N PRO A 248 17.48 17.99 17.33
CA PRO A 248 17.12 16.76 18.06
C PRO A 248 15.97 15.99 17.42
N LEU A 249 14.98 16.70 16.85
CA LEU A 249 13.84 16.04 16.20
C LEU A 249 14.21 15.35 14.88
N ALA A 250 15.28 15.80 14.20
CA ALA A 250 15.84 15.07 13.07
C ALA A 250 16.40 13.68 13.50
N GLN A 251 16.94 13.58 14.72
CA GLN A 251 17.37 12.31 15.30
C GLN A 251 16.17 11.46 15.74
N LYS A 252 15.17 12.05 16.40
CA LYS A 252 13.94 11.32 16.80
C LYS A 252 13.15 10.76 15.61
N LEU A 253 13.07 11.49 14.50
CA LEU A 253 12.45 10.98 13.26
C LEU A 253 13.20 9.76 12.69
N ALA A 254 14.54 9.76 12.72
CA ALA A 254 15.33 8.60 12.32
C ALA A 254 15.17 7.42 13.30
N GLU A 255 15.10 7.70 14.60
CA GLU A 255 14.87 6.72 15.67
C GLU A 255 13.49 6.04 15.56
N VAL A 256 12.42 6.80 15.32
CA VAL A 256 11.07 6.26 15.05
C VAL A 256 11.09 5.36 13.82
N ALA A 257 11.67 5.83 12.70
CA ALA A 257 11.73 5.06 11.46
C ALA A 257 12.53 3.75 11.62
N ALA A 258 13.65 3.78 12.34
CA ALA A 258 14.45 2.59 12.64
C ALA A 258 13.75 1.62 13.62
N ALA A 259 13.03 2.12 14.62
CA ALA A 259 12.32 1.30 15.61
C ALA A 259 11.05 0.65 15.03
N TYR A 260 10.29 1.37 14.20
CA TYR A 260 9.09 0.87 13.53
C TYR A 260 9.43 0.09 12.25
N GLY A 261 10.61 0.28 11.66
CA GLY A 261 11.11 -0.46 10.52
C GLY A 261 10.64 0.04 9.14
N PHE A 262 10.56 1.37 8.94
CA PHE A 262 10.18 2.00 7.65
C PHE A 262 11.27 2.96 7.11
N ASP A 263 11.14 3.39 5.85
CA ASP A 263 12.21 4.00 5.04
C ASP A 263 12.48 5.50 5.26
N GLY A 264 11.87 6.16 6.24
CA GLY A 264 12.05 7.60 6.49
C GLY A 264 10.82 8.43 6.18
N TRP A 265 10.98 9.64 5.63
CA TRP A 265 9.97 10.70 5.77
C TRP A 265 9.74 11.55 4.52
N PHE A 266 8.46 11.80 4.23
CA PHE A 266 8.01 12.89 3.38
C PHE A 266 7.85 14.14 4.24
N VAL A 267 8.40 15.27 3.83
CA VAL A 267 8.33 16.54 4.57
C VAL A 267 7.60 17.57 3.73
N ASN A 268 6.43 17.98 4.22
CA ASN A 268 5.58 18.98 3.60
C ASN A 268 5.42 20.20 4.52
N ALA A 269 5.91 21.35 4.06
CA ALA A 269 5.97 22.59 4.82
C ALA A 269 5.06 23.67 4.19
N GLU A 270 3.77 23.65 4.51
CA GLU A 270 2.77 24.60 3.95
C GLU A 270 2.34 25.71 4.92
N THR A 271 2.93 25.79 6.11
CA THR A 271 2.66 26.86 7.08
C THR A 271 3.40 28.15 6.71
N ASP A 272 2.71 29.12 6.12
CA ASP A 272 3.28 30.43 5.77
C ASP A 272 3.57 31.32 6.99
N GLY A 273 4.39 32.37 6.77
CA GLY A 273 4.75 33.38 7.77
C GLY A 273 6.19 33.30 8.25
N GLY A 274 6.97 32.35 7.74
CA GLY A 274 8.40 32.23 8.02
C GLY A 274 9.27 33.30 7.36
N ASP A 275 10.58 33.18 7.59
CA ASP A 275 11.64 34.05 7.06
C ASP A 275 12.84 33.22 6.57
N SER A 276 13.82 33.87 5.93
CA SER A 276 15.03 33.19 5.43
C SER A 276 15.87 32.52 6.53
N LEU A 277 15.74 32.93 7.80
CA LEU A 277 16.41 32.25 8.92
C LEU A 277 15.73 30.92 9.21
N LEU A 278 14.39 30.87 9.21
CA LEU A 278 13.62 29.64 9.32
C LEU A 278 13.85 28.72 8.11
N ALA A 279 13.95 29.27 6.90
CA ALA A 279 14.34 28.51 5.70
C ALA A 279 15.75 27.91 5.83
N GLY A 280 16.71 28.67 6.37
CA GLY A 280 18.07 28.18 6.65
C GLY A 280 18.07 27.06 7.69
N ARG A 281 17.26 27.18 8.75
CA ARG A 281 17.06 26.12 9.76
C ARG A 281 16.40 24.88 9.17
N MET A 282 15.39 25.02 8.31
CA MET A 282 14.75 23.88 7.62
C MET A 282 15.75 23.13 6.74
N ARG A 283 16.60 23.82 5.98
CA ARG A 283 17.70 23.17 5.22
C ARG A 283 18.71 22.47 6.14
N GLY A 284 19.05 23.08 7.28
CA GLY A 284 19.87 22.45 8.31
C GLY A 284 19.24 21.17 8.88
N PHE A 285 17.95 21.22 9.20
CA PHE A 285 17.16 20.10 9.71
C PHE A 285 17.07 18.96 8.69
N LEU A 286 16.80 19.24 7.41
CA LEU A 286 16.73 18.22 6.35
C LEU A 286 18.08 17.52 6.16
N ARG A 287 19.20 18.27 6.12
CA ARG A 287 20.55 17.65 6.10
C ARG A 287 20.80 16.80 7.35
N ALA A 288 20.36 17.24 8.54
CA ALA A 288 20.51 16.48 9.78
C ALA A 288 19.65 15.20 9.81
N LEU A 289 18.43 15.24 9.26
CA LEU A 289 17.52 14.10 9.14
C LEU A 289 18.09 13.06 8.19
N ARG A 290 18.59 13.51 7.04
CA ARG A 290 19.28 12.68 6.06
C ARG A 290 20.55 12.05 6.64
N ALA A 291 21.35 12.82 7.39
CA ALA A 291 22.55 12.31 8.05
C ALA A 291 22.25 11.30 9.18
N ALA A 292 21.20 11.53 9.97
CA ALA A 292 20.74 10.59 11.00
C ALA A 292 20.11 9.31 10.41
N GLY A 293 19.46 9.42 9.26
CA GLY A 293 18.85 8.29 8.56
C GLY A 293 19.80 7.45 7.71
N ALA A 294 20.93 8.01 7.26
CA ALA A 294 21.88 7.31 6.38
C ALA A 294 22.41 5.96 6.91
N PRO A 295 22.76 5.79 8.21
CA PRO A 295 23.16 4.49 8.77
C PRO A 295 22.08 3.40 8.71
N HIS A 296 20.82 3.81 8.61
CA HIS A 296 19.65 2.93 8.52
C HIS A 296 19.09 2.84 7.08
N GLY A 297 19.74 3.50 6.11
CA GLY A 297 19.32 3.52 4.70
C GLY A 297 18.02 4.29 4.43
N LEU A 298 17.62 5.20 5.33
CA LEU A 298 16.41 6.02 5.19
C LEU A 298 16.54 7.06 4.07
N ARG A 299 15.40 7.61 3.65
CA ARG A 299 15.25 8.65 2.64
C ARG A 299 14.45 9.84 3.19
N THR A 300 14.70 11.02 2.62
CA THR A 300 13.86 12.20 2.83
C THR A 300 13.37 12.74 1.49
N THR A 301 12.05 12.86 1.32
CA THR A 301 11.44 13.51 0.14
C THR A 301 10.77 14.81 0.57
N TRP A 302 11.10 15.91 -0.11
CA TRP A 302 10.62 17.27 0.19
C TRP A 302 9.50 17.70 -0.76
N TYR A 303 8.47 18.40 -0.26
CA TYR A 303 7.40 18.98 -1.10
C TYR A 303 7.68 20.45 -1.44
N ASP A 304 7.46 20.83 -2.70
CA ASP A 304 7.56 22.18 -3.24
C ASP A 304 6.50 23.12 -2.61
N ALA A 305 6.78 23.67 -1.42
CA ALA A 305 5.92 24.65 -0.73
C ALA A 305 6.73 25.80 -0.10
N MET A 306 7.39 25.57 1.03
CA MET A 306 8.27 26.57 1.67
C MET A 306 9.50 26.87 0.78
N ASN A 307 9.85 28.15 0.64
CA ASN A 307 10.98 28.60 -0.19
C ASN A 307 12.12 29.22 0.64
N ASP A 308 13.17 29.68 -0.04
CA ASP A 308 14.38 30.31 0.53
C ASP A 308 14.12 31.62 1.28
N THR A 309 13.03 32.32 0.97
CA THR A 309 12.51 33.48 1.74
C THR A 309 11.78 33.07 3.03
N GLY A 310 11.54 31.76 3.23
CA GLY A 310 10.77 31.21 4.35
C GLY A 310 9.26 31.33 4.23
N ARG A 311 8.78 31.89 3.11
CA ARG A 311 7.36 31.96 2.76
C ARG A 311 6.93 30.71 2.01
N VAL A 312 5.64 30.42 2.06
CA VAL A 312 5.06 29.34 1.25
C VAL A 312 4.77 29.90 -0.15
N GLY A 313 5.53 29.40 -1.12
CA GLY A 313 5.54 29.86 -2.50
C GLY A 313 5.47 28.69 -3.46
N TRP A 314 4.25 28.27 -3.76
CA TRP A 314 3.88 27.20 -4.70
C TRP A 314 4.57 27.29 -6.08
N GLN A 315 5.74 26.68 -6.34
CA GLN A 315 6.48 26.95 -7.59
C GLN A 315 5.98 26.18 -8.81
N GLY A 316 5.57 24.90 -8.65
CA GLY A 316 5.33 24.00 -9.79
C GLY A 316 6.61 23.74 -10.60
N ALA A 317 7.77 23.86 -9.94
CA ALA A 317 9.09 23.75 -10.56
C ALA A 317 10.18 23.51 -9.50
N LEU A 318 11.26 22.82 -9.86
CA LEU A 318 12.55 23.02 -9.19
C LEU A 318 13.19 24.29 -9.78
N ASN A 319 13.41 25.32 -8.98
CA ASN A 319 13.97 26.60 -9.43
C ASN A 319 14.87 27.27 -8.37
N HIS A 320 15.25 28.54 -8.58
CA HIS A 320 16.17 29.24 -7.70
C HIS A 320 15.70 29.41 -6.25
N LEU A 321 14.38 29.49 -6.01
CA LEU A 321 13.76 29.73 -4.70
C LEU A 321 13.64 28.46 -3.84
N ASN A 322 13.69 27.26 -4.44
CA ASN A 322 13.49 25.99 -3.71
C ASN A 322 14.57 24.92 -3.96
N ARG A 323 15.49 25.11 -4.92
CA ARG A 323 16.57 24.15 -5.21
C ARG A 323 17.40 23.76 -3.99
N GLU A 324 17.64 24.68 -3.06
CA GLU A 324 18.48 24.39 -1.88
C GLU A 324 17.82 23.43 -0.89
N PHE A 325 16.52 23.13 -1.01
CA PHE A 325 15.89 22.04 -0.24
C PHE A 325 16.10 20.65 -0.88
N PHE A 326 16.61 20.59 -2.11
CA PHE A 326 16.97 19.39 -2.85
C PHE A 326 18.48 19.14 -2.85
N GLU A 327 19.24 20.15 -3.31
CA GLU A 327 20.71 20.16 -3.44
C GLU A 327 21.22 21.57 -3.16
N ASP A 328 22.19 21.73 -2.26
CA ASP A 328 22.88 23.00 -2.04
C ASP A 328 24.41 22.86 -2.00
N ARG A 329 25.11 23.94 -1.65
CA ARG A 329 26.60 23.99 -1.68
C ARG A 329 27.28 22.98 -0.74
N ALA A 330 26.54 22.38 0.21
CA ALA A 330 27.03 21.31 1.07
C ALA A 330 26.64 19.89 0.58
N GLY A 331 25.96 19.78 -0.57
CA GLY A 331 25.51 18.51 -1.15
C GLY A 331 24.00 18.26 -1.01
N PRO A 332 23.56 16.99 -1.10
CA PRO A 332 22.14 16.63 -1.08
C PRO A 332 21.44 16.94 0.23
N VAL A 333 20.33 17.68 0.12
CA VAL A 333 19.47 18.08 1.24
C VAL A 333 18.24 17.18 1.35
N SER A 334 17.70 16.72 0.21
CA SER A 334 16.70 15.66 0.14
C SER A 334 17.07 14.60 -0.93
N ASP A 335 16.58 13.37 -0.75
CA ASP A 335 16.77 12.26 -1.70
C ASP A 335 15.66 12.17 -2.77
N GLY A 336 14.69 13.07 -2.71
CA GLY A 336 13.56 13.22 -3.63
C GLY A 336 12.88 14.58 -3.46
N PHE A 337 12.23 15.07 -4.52
CA PHE A 337 11.59 16.38 -4.54
C PHE A 337 10.23 16.29 -5.26
N PHE A 338 9.15 16.56 -4.55
CA PHE A 338 7.79 16.46 -5.07
C PHE A 338 7.33 17.85 -5.56
N VAL A 339 7.22 18.00 -6.88
CA VAL A 339 6.93 19.24 -7.59
C VAL A 339 5.43 19.50 -7.60
N ASP A 340 5.01 20.65 -7.07
CA ASP A 340 3.60 21.02 -6.88
C ASP A 340 2.78 21.00 -8.19
N PHE A 341 1.47 20.76 -8.05
CA PHE A 341 0.46 20.63 -9.11
C PHE A 341 0.41 21.76 -10.14
N ARG A 342 0.96 22.96 -9.85
CA ARG A 342 1.02 24.12 -10.79
C ARG A 342 2.08 23.98 -11.89
N TRP A 343 2.68 22.82 -12.06
CA TRP A 343 3.68 22.59 -13.10
C TRP A 343 3.14 22.75 -14.53
N SER A 344 4.06 22.91 -15.47
CA SER A 344 3.80 23.02 -16.90
C SER A 344 4.86 22.24 -17.69
N ARG A 345 4.58 21.93 -18.97
CA ARG A 345 5.56 21.30 -19.87
C ARG A 345 6.90 22.03 -19.92
N ARG A 346 6.89 23.35 -19.80
CA ARG A 346 8.11 24.15 -19.69
C ARG A 346 8.76 24.01 -18.31
N SER A 347 8.01 24.23 -17.23
CA SER A 347 8.61 24.22 -15.89
C SER A 347 9.17 22.86 -15.50
N LEU A 348 8.55 21.74 -15.90
CA LEU A 348 9.12 20.40 -15.72
C LEU A 348 10.42 20.20 -16.50
N ALA A 349 10.50 20.67 -17.75
CA ALA A 349 11.72 20.57 -18.55
C ALA A 349 12.86 21.45 -17.99
N ASP A 350 12.55 22.69 -17.61
CA ASP A 350 13.48 23.61 -16.94
C ASP A 350 13.94 23.04 -15.58
N SER A 351 13.06 22.33 -14.85
CA SER A 351 13.35 21.64 -13.58
C SER A 351 14.29 20.45 -13.75
N GLY A 352 14.00 19.55 -14.70
CA GLY A 352 14.82 18.38 -14.97
C GLY A 352 16.24 18.76 -15.40
N ALA A 353 16.35 19.78 -16.27
CA ALA A 353 17.63 20.35 -16.66
C ALA A 353 18.35 21.07 -15.50
N LEU A 354 17.62 21.60 -14.51
CA LEU A 354 18.23 22.15 -13.29
C LEU A 354 18.76 21.05 -12.36
N ALA A 355 18.01 19.95 -12.16
CA ALA A 355 18.49 18.80 -11.40
C ALA A 355 19.81 18.27 -11.99
N GLU A 356 19.89 18.13 -13.31
CA GLU A 356 21.11 17.68 -14.00
C GLU A 356 22.30 18.65 -13.82
N ARG A 357 22.06 19.97 -13.86
CA ARG A 357 23.08 20.98 -13.52
C ARG A 357 23.49 20.99 -12.04
N LEU A 358 22.68 20.41 -11.17
CA LEU A 358 22.98 20.17 -9.75
C LEU A 358 23.62 18.80 -9.51
N GLY A 359 23.89 18.00 -10.56
CA GLY A 359 24.45 16.64 -10.43
C GLY A 359 23.44 15.58 -9.98
N ARG A 360 22.14 15.88 -10.05
CA ARG A 360 21.04 15.06 -9.57
C ARG A 360 20.17 14.53 -10.71
N SER A 361 19.47 13.43 -10.48
CA SER A 361 18.62 12.82 -11.51
C SER A 361 17.30 13.59 -11.66
N ARG A 362 16.91 13.90 -12.91
CA ARG A 362 15.56 14.41 -13.22
C ARG A 362 14.43 13.49 -12.73
N HIS A 363 14.70 12.20 -12.51
CA HIS A 363 13.74 11.22 -11.99
C HIS A 363 13.74 11.11 -10.45
N GLU A 364 14.47 11.98 -9.75
CA GLU A 364 14.27 12.32 -8.33
C GLU A 364 13.26 13.46 -8.13
N LEU A 365 12.81 14.09 -9.22
CA LEU A 365 11.66 14.98 -9.22
C LEU A 365 10.37 14.18 -9.46
N TRP A 366 9.36 14.36 -8.62
CA TRP A 366 8.04 13.76 -8.77
C TRP A 366 7.04 14.85 -9.20
N ALA A 367 6.55 14.82 -10.45
CA ALA A 367 5.52 15.76 -10.88
C ALA A 367 4.16 15.36 -10.29
N ALA A 368 3.56 16.24 -9.49
CA ALA A 368 2.32 15.96 -8.78
C ALA A 368 1.13 15.76 -9.75
N VAL A 369 0.41 14.65 -9.57
CA VAL A 369 -0.84 14.36 -10.28
C VAL A 369 -1.94 14.20 -9.23
N ASP A 370 -2.85 15.17 -9.17
CA ASP A 370 -4.03 15.10 -8.30
C ASP A 370 -5.00 14.04 -8.84
N THR A 371 -5.27 13.03 -8.02
CA THR A 371 -6.28 12.01 -8.29
C THR A 371 -7.41 11.99 -7.27
N GLU A 372 -7.38 12.84 -6.23
CA GLU A 372 -8.31 12.80 -5.09
C GLU A 372 -9.77 13.04 -5.49
N ALA A 373 -10.02 13.95 -6.43
CA ALA A 373 -11.37 14.30 -6.85
C ALA A 373 -11.85 13.50 -8.07
N ARG A 374 -10.94 13.05 -8.95
CA ARG A 374 -11.28 12.59 -10.32
C ARG A 374 -10.55 11.34 -10.81
N GLY A 375 -9.55 10.83 -10.10
CA GLY A 375 -8.87 9.59 -10.51
C GLY A 375 -8.32 9.63 -11.92
N TRP A 376 -8.67 8.61 -12.72
CA TRP A 376 -8.29 8.52 -14.13
C TRP A 376 -8.94 9.61 -15.01
N ASP A 377 -10.01 10.25 -14.56
CA ASP A 377 -10.68 11.35 -15.26
C ASP A 377 -10.04 12.72 -14.96
N ALA A 378 -8.87 12.76 -14.30
CA ALA A 378 -8.10 13.97 -14.05
C ALA A 378 -7.40 14.49 -15.33
N PRO A 379 -7.42 15.81 -15.61
CA PRO A 379 -6.77 16.38 -16.79
C PRO A 379 -5.26 16.55 -16.58
N VAL A 380 -4.44 15.80 -17.33
CA VAL A 380 -2.97 15.79 -17.20
C VAL A 380 -2.30 15.92 -18.57
N ASP A 381 -1.33 16.83 -18.72
CA ASP A 381 -0.42 16.82 -19.89
C ASP A 381 0.64 15.73 -19.71
N TRP A 382 0.31 14.49 -20.09
CA TRP A 382 1.20 13.34 -19.92
C TRP A 382 2.53 13.47 -20.69
N ASP A 383 2.57 14.19 -21.81
CA ASP A 383 3.80 14.41 -22.59
C ASP A 383 4.70 15.52 -21.99
N ALA A 384 4.25 16.18 -20.91
CA ALA A 384 5.10 17.00 -20.05
C ALA A 384 5.90 16.18 -19.03
N ILE A 385 5.43 14.98 -18.63
CA ILE A 385 6.06 14.14 -17.62
C ILE A 385 6.73 12.91 -18.25
N VAL A 386 5.95 12.12 -18.99
CA VAL A 386 6.30 10.80 -19.55
C VAL A 386 5.94 10.71 -21.05
N PRO A 387 6.54 11.57 -21.91
CA PRO A 387 6.32 11.56 -23.35
C PRO A 387 6.65 10.21 -23.99
N ARG A 388 5.91 9.85 -25.05
CA ARG A 388 6.09 8.56 -25.76
C ARG A 388 7.34 8.53 -26.64
N ASP A 389 7.62 9.64 -27.31
CA ASP A 389 8.58 9.80 -28.41
C ASP A 389 10.04 10.00 -27.97
N ARG A 390 10.26 10.44 -26.74
CA ARG A 390 11.56 10.84 -26.18
C ARG A 390 11.68 10.40 -24.72
N ASP A 391 12.82 10.68 -24.10
CA ASP A 391 13.04 10.33 -22.69
C ASP A 391 12.12 11.11 -21.75
N HIS A 392 11.78 10.48 -20.62
CA HIS A 392 10.89 11.07 -19.64
C HIS A 392 11.51 12.34 -19.00
N VAL A 393 10.65 13.26 -18.58
CA VAL A 393 11.04 14.58 -18.06
C VAL A 393 11.18 14.55 -16.54
N ALA A 394 10.29 13.83 -15.85
CA ALA A 394 10.27 13.67 -14.40
C ALA A 394 9.77 12.26 -14.02
N GLY A 395 9.73 11.94 -12.71
CA GLY A 395 8.87 10.89 -12.16
C GLY A 395 7.42 11.37 -12.00
N ILE A 396 6.51 10.44 -11.71
CA ILE A 396 5.10 10.71 -11.42
C ILE A 396 4.88 10.70 -9.91
N GLY A 397 4.21 11.70 -9.36
CA GLY A 397 3.77 11.74 -7.95
C GLY A 397 2.26 11.68 -7.84
N PHE A 398 1.67 10.49 -7.66
CA PHE A 398 0.22 10.37 -7.50
C PHE A 398 -0.22 10.82 -6.11
N TYR A 399 -1.08 11.83 -6.06
CA TYR A 399 -1.73 12.29 -4.84
C TYR A 399 -3.12 11.61 -4.72
N ARG A 400 -3.30 10.80 -3.68
CA ARG A 400 -4.53 10.09 -3.27
C ARG A 400 -5.07 9.04 -4.24
N PRO A 401 -4.24 8.12 -4.77
CA PRO A 401 -4.71 7.08 -5.69
C PRO A 401 -5.66 6.07 -5.02
N GLU A 402 -5.84 6.07 -3.69
CA GLU A 402 -6.92 5.31 -3.05
C GLU A 402 -8.33 5.78 -3.43
N TRP A 403 -8.44 6.89 -4.19
CA TRP A 403 -9.61 7.22 -4.99
C TRP A 403 -10.19 6.01 -5.75
N THR A 404 -9.36 5.08 -6.25
CA THR A 404 -9.84 3.87 -6.98
C THR A 404 -10.79 3.01 -6.15
N ARG A 405 -10.65 3.05 -4.81
CA ARG A 405 -11.65 2.57 -3.85
C ARG A 405 -12.66 3.66 -3.51
N ASN A 406 -12.20 4.84 -3.12
CA ASN A 406 -13.04 5.82 -2.43
C ASN A 406 -14.20 6.40 -3.27
N HIS A 407 -14.10 6.43 -4.60
CA HIS A 407 -15.20 6.87 -5.48
C HIS A 407 -16.31 5.82 -5.68
N LEU A 408 -16.09 4.56 -5.30
CA LEU A 408 -17.00 3.47 -5.60
C LEU A 408 -18.19 3.43 -4.62
N ALA A 409 -19.40 3.29 -5.19
CA ALA A 409 -20.61 2.94 -4.44
C ALA A 409 -20.66 1.44 -4.08
N ASP A 410 -20.16 0.57 -4.96
CA ASP A 410 -19.90 -0.84 -4.64
C ASP A 410 -18.57 -0.94 -3.89
N ARG A 411 -18.65 -1.21 -2.59
CA ARG A 411 -17.50 -1.32 -1.67
C ARG A 411 -16.90 -2.73 -1.62
N SER A 412 -17.33 -3.65 -2.48
CA SER A 412 -16.79 -5.00 -2.51
C SER A 412 -15.31 -5.01 -2.95
N PRO A 413 -14.49 -5.95 -2.42
CA PRO A 413 -13.14 -6.17 -2.91
C PRO A 413 -13.03 -6.32 -4.42
N GLY A 414 -13.97 -7.01 -5.06
CA GLY A 414 -13.98 -7.22 -6.51
C GLY A 414 -14.20 -5.94 -7.32
N ALA A 415 -15.03 -5.01 -6.83
CA ALA A 415 -15.21 -3.70 -7.48
C ALA A 415 -13.95 -2.84 -7.34
N PHE A 416 -13.36 -2.80 -6.14
CA PHE A 416 -12.11 -2.12 -5.89
C PHE A 416 -10.97 -2.62 -6.80
N HIS A 417 -10.70 -3.92 -6.85
CA HIS A 417 -9.57 -4.43 -7.65
C HIS A 417 -9.77 -4.21 -9.16
N ARG A 418 -11.01 -4.22 -9.68
CA ARG A 418 -11.28 -3.83 -11.08
C ARG A 418 -11.01 -2.35 -11.36
N ALA A 419 -11.32 -1.46 -10.40
CA ALA A 419 -10.99 -0.05 -10.52
C ALA A 419 -9.47 0.20 -10.42
N ASP A 420 -8.78 -0.46 -9.49
CA ASP A 420 -7.33 -0.35 -9.37
C ASP A 420 -6.62 -0.92 -10.62
N ASP A 421 -7.06 -2.08 -11.15
CA ASP A 421 -6.58 -2.63 -12.43
C ASP A 421 -6.77 -1.61 -13.59
N ARG A 422 -7.91 -0.91 -13.67
CA ARG A 422 -8.13 0.17 -14.68
C ARG A 422 -7.17 1.36 -14.48
N PHE A 423 -6.95 1.80 -13.24
CA PHE A 423 -6.08 2.95 -12.94
C PHE A 423 -4.62 2.67 -13.32
N TRP A 424 -4.08 1.54 -12.88
CA TRP A 424 -2.67 1.20 -13.04
C TRP A 424 -2.35 0.61 -14.43
N THR A 425 -3.31 -0.11 -15.05
CA THR A 425 -3.08 -0.88 -16.28
C THR A 425 -3.89 -0.42 -17.49
N GLY A 426 -4.99 0.33 -17.30
CA GLY A 426 -5.80 0.91 -18.37
C GLY A 426 -7.07 0.11 -18.69
N GLU A 427 -7.91 0.64 -19.59
CA GLU A 427 -9.28 0.15 -19.81
C GLU A 427 -9.39 -1.28 -20.38
N SER A 428 -8.31 -1.81 -20.97
CA SER A 428 -8.26 -3.22 -21.43
C SER A 428 -8.06 -4.22 -20.28
N ALA A 429 -7.57 -3.75 -19.12
CA ALA A 429 -6.90 -4.56 -18.11
C ALA A 429 -5.92 -5.58 -18.75
N ASP A 430 -5.15 -5.14 -19.75
CA ASP A 430 -4.05 -5.89 -20.39
C ASP A 430 -2.94 -4.91 -20.83
N PRO A 431 -1.76 -4.91 -20.18
CA PRO A 431 -0.68 -3.98 -20.54
C PRO A 431 0.06 -4.38 -21.82
N ALA A 432 -0.07 -5.62 -22.29
CA ALA A 432 0.46 -6.04 -23.58
C ALA A 432 -0.42 -5.57 -24.75
N ARG A 433 -1.71 -5.36 -24.48
CA ARG A 433 -2.74 -4.96 -25.45
C ARG A 433 -3.59 -3.83 -24.85
N PRO A 434 -3.01 -2.62 -24.68
CA PRO A 434 -3.73 -1.49 -24.08
C PRO A 434 -4.91 -1.06 -24.96
N ALA A 435 -5.97 -0.55 -24.31
CA ALA A 435 -6.98 0.24 -24.99
C ALA A 435 -6.38 1.58 -25.50
N PRO A 436 -6.97 2.23 -26.52
CA PRO A 436 -6.54 3.56 -26.96
C PRO A 436 -6.52 4.57 -25.81
N GLU A 437 -5.48 5.40 -25.75
CA GLU A 437 -5.27 6.36 -24.65
C GLU A 437 -6.36 7.47 -24.67
N ARG A 438 -7.17 7.54 -23.61
CA ARG A 438 -8.33 8.46 -23.49
C ARG A 438 -8.12 9.47 -22.37
N GLY A 439 -7.06 10.27 -22.47
CA GLY A 439 -6.69 11.27 -21.45
C GLY A 439 -5.97 10.68 -20.22
N TRP A 440 -6.23 9.43 -19.85
CA TRP A 440 -5.44 8.72 -18.84
C TRP A 440 -4.33 7.88 -19.47
N ARG A 441 -3.07 8.13 -19.05
CA ARG A 441 -1.91 7.32 -19.43
C ARG A 441 -1.56 6.34 -18.31
N ALA A 442 -2.14 5.14 -18.38
CA ALA A 442 -1.98 4.13 -17.34
C ALA A 442 -0.50 3.77 -17.09
N PRO A 443 -0.01 3.77 -15.83
CA PRO A 443 1.35 3.47 -15.42
C PRO A 443 2.03 2.28 -16.12
N ALA A 444 1.33 1.14 -16.26
CA ALA A 444 1.88 -0.07 -16.88
C ALA A 444 2.25 0.10 -18.37
N THR A 445 1.79 1.18 -19.01
CA THR A 445 2.16 1.52 -20.39
C THR A 445 3.39 2.41 -20.49
N VAL A 446 3.88 3.02 -19.40
CA VAL A 446 5.00 3.99 -19.40
C VAL A 446 6.15 3.61 -18.47
N VAL A 447 5.89 3.01 -17.31
CA VAL A 447 6.94 2.62 -16.36
C VAL A 447 7.10 1.11 -16.41
N ALA A 448 8.34 0.63 -16.56
CA ALA A 448 8.65 -0.79 -16.56
C ALA A 448 8.26 -1.46 -15.23
N ASP A 449 7.54 -2.58 -15.30
CA ASP A 449 7.20 -3.39 -14.14
C ASP A 449 8.44 -4.02 -13.49
N ARG A 450 8.35 -4.32 -12.20
CA ARG A 450 9.44 -4.92 -11.41
C ARG A 450 8.90 -6.05 -10.54
N SER A 451 9.77 -6.99 -10.19
CA SER A 451 9.41 -8.17 -9.39
C SER A 451 10.44 -8.42 -8.28
N THR A 452 9.99 -9.01 -7.17
CA THR A 452 10.81 -9.54 -6.07
C THR A 452 10.91 -11.08 -6.09
N VAL A 453 10.36 -11.74 -7.12
CA VAL A 453 10.36 -13.21 -7.24
C VAL A 453 11.70 -13.72 -7.80
N GLY A 454 12.78 -13.45 -7.06
CA GLY A 454 14.18 -13.74 -7.41
C GLY A 454 14.79 -14.97 -6.71
N ALA A 455 14.05 -15.65 -5.84
CA ALA A 455 14.54 -16.77 -5.04
C ALA A 455 13.52 -17.92 -4.93
N LEU A 456 13.99 -19.06 -4.40
CA LEU A 456 13.18 -20.22 -4.04
C LEU A 456 13.30 -20.51 -2.53
N PRO A 457 12.28 -21.09 -1.87
CA PRO A 457 10.96 -21.40 -2.43
C PRO A 457 10.13 -20.15 -2.70
N PHE A 458 9.17 -20.27 -3.62
CA PHE A 458 8.20 -19.23 -3.95
C PHE A 458 6.78 -19.82 -3.95
N ALA A 459 5.80 -19.08 -3.41
CA ALA A 459 4.40 -19.34 -3.67
C ALA A 459 3.56 -18.06 -3.73
N CYS A 460 2.39 -18.18 -4.35
CA CYS A 460 1.34 -17.18 -4.38
C CYS A 460 -0.02 -17.90 -4.29
N SER A 461 -0.80 -17.61 -3.26
CA SER A 461 -2.20 -18.04 -3.10
C SER A 461 -3.21 -17.02 -3.63
N PHE A 462 -2.72 -15.95 -4.28
CA PHE A 462 -3.48 -14.79 -4.73
C PHE A 462 -4.18 -14.02 -3.60
N ASN A 463 -3.69 -14.17 -2.35
CA ASN A 463 -4.22 -13.44 -1.21
C ASN A 463 -3.88 -11.95 -1.33
N THR A 464 -4.91 -11.11 -1.48
CA THR A 464 -4.75 -9.65 -1.64
C THR A 464 -4.51 -8.89 -0.32
N GLY A 465 -4.49 -9.57 0.83
CA GLY A 465 -4.35 -8.91 2.15
C GLY A 465 -5.66 -8.37 2.73
N HIS A 466 -6.79 -8.69 2.09
CA HIS A 466 -8.15 -8.54 2.63
C HIS A 466 -9.06 -9.62 2.04
N GLY A 467 -10.25 -9.79 2.62
CA GLY A 467 -11.28 -10.68 2.08
C GLY A 467 -12.55 -10.72 2.93
N GLU A 468 -13.65 -11.18 2.34
CA GLU A 468 -14.94 -11.37 3.01
C GLU A 468 -14.95 -12.59 3.95
N ARG A 469 -14.01 -13.51 3.72
CA ARG A 469 -13.78 -14.75 4.49
C ARG A 469 -12.28 -15.03 4.59
N TRP A 470 -11.90 -15.95 5.47
CA TRP A 470 -10.57 -16.58 5.46
C TRP A 470 -10.68 -18.06 5.13
N TYR A 471 -9.96 -18.51 4.09
CA TYR A 471 -9.94 -19.90 3.63
C TYR A 471 -8.65 -20.62 4.05
N GLU A 472 -8.78 -21.91 4.39
CA GLU A 472 -7.69 -22.87 4.60
C GLU A 472 -7.99 -24.16 3.84
N ALA A 473 -7.08 -24.56 2.94
CA ALA A 473 -7.25 -25.73 2.07
C ALA A 473 -8.62 -25.76 1.35
N GLY A 474 -9.06 -24.59 0.87
CA GLY A 474 -10.30 -24.43 0.13
C GLY A 474 -11.58 -24.35 0.98
N ARG A 475 -11.49 -24.49 2.30
CA ARG A 475 -12.61 -24.41 3.24
C ARG A 475 -12.55 -23.07 3.98
N ALA A 476 -13.66 -22.34 4.04
CA ALA A 476 -13.78 -21.18 4.92
C ALA A 476 -13.62 -21.61 6.38
N VAL A 477 -12.73 -20.95 7.12
CA VAL A 477 -12.55 -21.11 8.58
C VAL A 477 -12.73 -19.79 9.34
N SER A 478 -13.11 -18.72 8.64
CA SER A 478 -13.82 -17.59 9.23
C SER A 478 -14.73 -16.95 8.17
N ASP A 479 -15.95 -16.61 8.58
CA ASP A 479 -16.93 -15.83 7.82
C ASP A 479 -16.91 -14.34 8.20
N THR A 480 -15.94 -13.91 9.01
CA THR A 480 -15.72 -12.51 9.37
C THR A 480 -14.88 -11.83 8.28
N PRO A 481 -15.36 -10.73 7.66
CA PRO A 481 -14.55 -9.92 6.76
C PRO A 481 -13.33 -9.32 7.46
N TRP A 482 -12.22 -9.17 6.75
CA TRP A 482 -10.95 -8.77 7.33
C TRP A 482 -10.06 -8.03 6.33
N ASN A 483 -9.19 -7.15 6.83
CA ASN A 483 -8.01 -6.66 6.15
C ASN A 483 -6.79 -6.68 7.09
N HIS A 484 -5.64 -7.08 6.56
CA HIS A 484 -4.32 -6.94 7.18
C HIS A 484 -3.28 -7.06 6.05
N LEU A 485 -2.87 -5.93 5.47
CA LEU A 485 -2.04 -5.90 4.26
C LEU A 485 -0.74 -6.73 4.36
N GLY A 486 -0.13 -6.83 5.53
CA GLY A 486 1.05 -7.67 5.77
C GLY A 486 0.86 -9.16 5.46
N LEU A 487 -0.37 -9.66 5.32
CA LEU A 487 -0.66 -11.03 4.87
C LEU A 487 -0.63 -11.21 3.34
N GLN A 488 -0.67 -10.12 2.57
CA GLN A 488 -0.74 -10.11 1.09
C GLN A 488 0.42 -10.87 0.43
N ASP A 489 0.11 -11.60 -0.64
CA ASP A 489 1.08 -12.32 -1.46
C ASP A 489 1.87 -11.42 -2.43
N ARG A 490 2.97 -11.96 -2.96
CA ARG A 490 3.62 -11.43 -4.16
C ARG A 490 2.71 -11.69 -5.35
N LEU A 491 1.87 -10.72 -5.71
CA LEU A 491 0.87 -10.85 -6.77
C LEU A 491 1.45 -10.63 -8.17
N PRO A 492 0.75 -11.07 -9.23
CA PRO A 492 1.03 -10.68 -10.61
C PRO A 492 1.15 -9.16 -10.79
N GLY A 493 2.30 -8.70 -11.28
CA GLY A 493 2.51 -7.28 -11.62
C GLY A 493 1.86 -6.87 -12.95
N ARG A 494 1.65 -7.83 -13.86
CA ARG A 494 1.14 -7.60 -15.23
C ARG A 494 -0.30 -8.09 -15.36
N ARG A 495 -1.27 -7.28 -14.91
CA ARG A 495 -2.68 -7.68 -14.78
C ARG A 495 -3.56 -7.15 -15.91
N TRP A 496 -4.01 -7.97 -16.84
CA TRP A 496 -3.77 -9.40 -17.06
C TRP A 496 -3.36 -9.63 -18.51
N VAL A 497 -2.12 -10.07 -18.70
CA VAL A 497 -1.60 -10.44 -20.03
C VAL A 497 -2.19 -11.79 -20.41
N VAL A 498 -3.17 -11.77 -21.33
CA VAL A 498 -3.91 -12.97 -21.75
C VAL A 498 -3.70 -13.22 -23.23
N ASP A 499 -2.96 -14.28 -23.58
CA ASP A 499 -2.70 -14.68 -24.96
C ASP A 499 -3.65 -15.79 -25.43
N THR A 500 -4.28 -15.58 -26.59
CA THR A 500 -5.28 -16.47 -27.20
C THR A 500 -5.50 -16.07 -28.66
N ALA A 501 -5.86 -17.04 -29.51
CA ALA A 501 -6.29 -16.80 -30.89
C ALA A 501 -7.82 -16.62 -31.02
N GLY A 502 -8.57 -16.79 -29.92
CA GLY A 502 -10.03 -16.59 -29.85
C GLY A 502 -10.39 -15.31 -29.07
N PRO A 503 -11.66 -15.17 -28.65
CA PRO A 503 -12.07 -14.12 -27.71
C PRO A 503 -11.22 -14.16 -26.43
N ARG A 504 -10.88 -12.99 -25.90
CA ARG A 504 -10.17 -12.85 -24.62
C ARG A 504 -11.14 -13.20 -23.47
N PRO A 505 -10.87 -14.21 -22.63
CA PRO A 505 -11.61 -14.41 -21.39
C PRO A 505 -11.31 -13.28 -20.40
N GLU A 506 -12.24 -13.04 -19.48
CA GLU A 506 -11.95 -12.23 -18.29
C GLU A 506 -10.97 -12.99 -17.39
N ALA A 507 -9.99 -12.27 -16.84
CA ALA A 507 -9.11 -12.74 -15.79
C ALA A 507 -9.14 -11.69 -14.66
N ALA A 508 -9.44 -12.10 -13.43
CA ALA A 508 -9.68 -11.19 -12.31
C ALA A 508 -9.35 -11.82 -10.95
N LEU A 509 -9.07 -10.96 -9.96
CA LEU A 509 -9.03 -11.34 -8.54
C LEU A 509 -10.48 -11.49 -8.03
N ASP A 510 -10.81 -12.65 -7.50
CA ASP A 510 -12.17 -13.00 -7.05
C ASP A 510 -12.17 -13.53 -5.61
N PHE A 511 -13.23 -13.16 -4.87
CA PHE A 511 -13.35 -13.31 -3.42
C PHE A 511 -14.42 -14.34 -2.99
N ALA A 512 -15.24 -14.82 -3.92
CA ALA A 512 -16.32 -15.77 -3.65
C ALA A 512 -15.79 -17.17 -3.26
N ALA A 513 -14.54 -17.49 -3.62
CA ALA A 513 -13.82 -18.65 -3.13
C ALA A 513 -12.29 -18.43 -3.19
N ALA A 514 -11.55 -18.99 -2.23
CA ALA A 514 -10.09 -19.08 -2.27
C ALA A 514 -9.61 -20.47 -1.83
N TRP A 515 -8.33 -20.77 -2.09
CA TRP A 515 -7.67 -21.95 -1.50
C TRP A 515 -7.02 -21.61 -0.15
N ARG A 516 -6.40 -20.44 -0.06
CA ARG A 516 -5.88 -19.85 1.18
C ARG A 516 -6.14 -18.33 1.19
N GLY A 517 -6.30 -17.73 2.37
CA GLY A 517 -6.43 -16.28 2.50
C GLY A 517 -7.82 -15.80 2.08
N GLY A 518 -7.90 -14.65 1.42
CA GLY A 518 -9.17 -13.99 1.07
C GLY A 518 -9.63 -14.09 -0.39
N SER A 519 -8.77 -14.52 -1.32
CA SER A 519 -8.99 -14.35 -2.76
C SER A 519 -8.35 -15.47 -3.61
N SER A 520 -8.82 -15.63 -4.85
CA SER A 520 -8.20 -16.46 -5.89
C SER A 520 -8.16 -15.73 -7.24
N LEU A 521 -7.41 -16.25 -8.21
CA LEU A 521 -7.51 -15.81 -9.61
C LEU A 521 -8.62 -16.61 -10.30
N LEU A 522 -9.62 -15.93 -10.85
CA LEU A 522 -10.65 -16.50 -11.71
C LEU A 522 -10.35 -16.17 -13.17
N VAL A 523 -10.48 -17.16 -14.05
CA VAL A 523 -10.51 -16.99 -15.51
C VAL A 523 -11.89 -17.45 -16.01
N ALA A 524 -12.62 -16.58 -16.70
CA ALA A 524 -14.01 -16.79 -17.07
C ALA A 524 -14.35 -16.34 -18.51
N GLY A 525 -15.26 -17.04 -19.16
CA GLY A 525 -15.78 -16.70 -20.50
C GLY A 525 -15.75 -17.84 -21.51
N PRO A 526 -16.18 -17.59 -22.76
CA PRO A 526 -16.13 -18.58 -23.84
C PRO A 526 -14.69 -18.77 -24.34
N LEU A 527 -14.21 -20.00 -24.41
CA LEU A 527 -12.91 -20.34 -25.01
C LEU A 527 -13.10 -21.14 -26.30
N THR A 528 -12.86 -20.49 -27.45
CA THR A 528 -12.79 -21.16 -28.77
C THR A 528 -11.37 -21.58 -29.16
N ALA A 529 -10.37 -21.14 -28.40
CA ALA A 529 -8.95 -21.46 -28.54
C ALA A 529 -8.32 -21.59 -27.14
N PRO A 530 -7.11 -22.19 -27.01
CA PRO A 530 -6.36 -22.18 -25.76
C PRO A 530 -6.06 -20.75 -25.31
N ALA A 531 -6.28 -20.45 -24.03
CA ALA A 531 -5.97 -19.16 -23.42
C ALA A 531 -4.83 -19.32 -22.40
N ALA A 532 -3.76 -18.55 -22.58
CA ALA A 532 -2.61 -18.48 -21.69
C ALA A 532 -2.65 -17.19 -20.87
N VAL A 533 -2.51 -17.29 -19.55
CA VAL A 533 -2.49 -16.15 -18.63
C VAL A 533 -1.10 -16.06 -17.98
N GLY A 534 -0.44 -14.93 -18.17
CA GLY A 534 0.82 -14.62 -17.47
C GLY A 534 0.58 -14.38 -15.98
N LEU A 535 1.40 -15.00 -15.12
CA LEU A 535 1.30 -14.85 -13.66
C LEU A 535 2.42 -13.95 -13.13
N HIS A 536 3.66 -14.44 -13.08
CA HIS A 536 4.77 -13.76 -12.43
C HIS A 536 5.97 -13.63 -13.35
N GLY A 537 6.57 -12.44 -13.42
CA GLY A 537 7.96 -12.30 -13.85
C GLY A 537 8.88 -12.78 -12.74
N THR A 538 9.82 -13.66 -13.05
CA THR A 538 10.70 -14.34 -12.07
C THR A 538 12.17 -14.16 -12.44
N ARG A 539 13.10 -14.43 -11.51
CA ARG A 539 14.54 -14.46 -11.80
C ARG A 539 15.31 -15.36 -10.81
N PHE A 540 14.96 -16.64 -10.77
CA PHE A 540 15.63 -17.64 -9.92
C PHE A 540 16.17 -18.82 -10.75
N ALA A 541 17.22 -19.48 -10.26
CA ALA A 541 17.73 -20.72 -10.85
C ALA A 541 16.79 -21.91 -10.56
N LEU A 542 16.57 -22.78 -11.54
CA LEU A 542 15.77 -24.00 -11.41
C LEU A 542 16.65 -25.16 -10.90
N PRO A 543 16.35 -25.75 -9.73
CA PRO A 543 17.17 -26.84 -9.17
C PRO A 543 16.95 -28.16 -9.90
N ALA A 544 17.85 -29.13 -9.70
CA ALA A 544 17.83 -30.42 -10.37
C ALA A 544 16.54 -31.22 -10.12
N ALA A 545 16.01 -31.18 -8.88
CA ALA A 545 14.73 -31.74 -8.50
C ALA A 545 13.63 -30.66 -8.39
N GLY A 546 13.71 -29.58 -9.18
CA GLY A 546 12.72 -28.51 -9.18
C GLY A 546 11.30 -29.00 -9.51
N VAL A 547 10.31 -28.49 -8.79
CA VAL A 547 8.89 -28.82 -8.96
C VAL A 547 8.02 -27.57 -8.88
N LEU A 548 6.98 -27.54 -9.72
CA LEU A 548 5.92 -26.54 -9.71
C LEU A 548 4.62 -27.22 -9.27
N GLU A 549 3.94 -26.65 -8.28
CA GLU A 549 2.64 -27.12 -7.80
C GLU A 549 1.57 -26.06 -8.09
N LEU A 550 0.49 -26.47 -8.77
CA LEU A 550 -0.63 -25.61 -9.17
C LEU A 550 -1.90 -26.12 -8.50
N VAL A 551 -2.49 -25.33 -7.61
CA VAL A 551 -3.80 -25.64 -7.01
C VAL A 551 -4.88 -24.92 -7.80
N HIS A 552 -5.81 -25.68 -8.38
CA HIS A 552 -6.83 -25.13 -9.27
C HIS A 552 -8.16 -25.91 -9.20
N ARG A 553 -9.24 -25.34 -9.74
CA ARG A 553 -10.54 -26.03 -9.93
C ARG A 553 -11.35 -25.44 -11.08
N ALA A 554 -12.37 -26.16 -11.53
CA ALA A 554 -13.44 -25.63 -12.38
C ALA A 554 -14.71 -25.48 -11.55
N GLU A 555 -15.41 -24.36 -11.69
CA GLU A 555 -16.63 -24.08 -10.93
C GLU A 555 -17.80 -25.00 -11.37
N PRO A 556 -18.83 -25.20 -10.54
CA PRO A 556 -20.09 -25.78 -11.00
C PRO A 556 -20.64 -25.04 -12.23
N GLY A 557 -21.11 -25.79 -13.24
CA GLY A 557 -21.61 -25.23 -14.52
C GLY A 557 -20.54 -24.84 -15.56
N SER A 558 -19.26 -24.77 -15.16
CA SER A 558 -18.12 -24.51 -16.07
C SER A 558 -17.96 -25.59 -17.14
N ALA A 559 -17.35 -25.27 -18.29
CA ALA A 559 -16.81 -26.29 -19.17
C ALA A 559 -15.62 -27.03 -18.51
N PRO A 560 -15.48 -28.36 -18.68
CA PRO A 560 -14.24 -29.04 -18.33
C PRO A 560 -13.07 -28.46 -19.12
N VAL A 561 -11.89 -28.37 -18.49
CA VAL A 561 -10.67 -27.83 -19.13
C VAL A 561 -9.50 -28.80 -19.02
N SER A 562 -8.65 -28.83 -20.05
CA SER A 562 -7.25 -29.25 -19.89
C SER A 562 -6.42 -28.07 -19.38
N VAL A 563 -5.36 -28.35 -18.61
CA VAL A 563 -4.54 -27.34 -17.94
C VAL A 563 -3.07 -27.64 -18.18
N GLU A 564 -2.29 -26.60 -18.48
CA GLU A 564 -0.85 -26.61 -18.59
C GLU A 564 -0.23 -25.49 -17.75
N VAL A 565 1.01 -25.67 -17.33
CA VAL A 565 1.84 -24.64 -16.70
C VAL A 565 2.96 -24.24 -17.64
N GLY A 566 3.23 -22.94 -17.73
CA GLY A 566 4.26 -22.35 -18.57
C GLY A 566 5.42 -21.86 -17.72
N VAL A 567 6.64 -22.27 -18.06
CA VAL A 567 7.89 -21.74 -17.46
C VAL A 567 8.74 -21.14 -18.57
N ALA A 568 8.99 -19.84 -18.51
CA ALA A 568 9.87 -19.15 -19.43
C ALA A 568 11.31 -19.21 -18.92
N VAL A 569 12.24 -19.62 -19.78
CA VAL A 569 13.67 -19.80 -19.47
C VAL A 569 14.59 -18.99 -20.40
N ARG A 570 14.00 -17.92 -20.97
CA ARG A 570 14.58 -16.75 -21.65
C ARG A 570 13.59 -15.60 -21.45
N GLU A 571 14.07 -14.36 -21.41
CA GLU A 571 13.20 -13.18 -21.49
C GLU A 571 12.74 -12.94 -22.95
N PRO A 572 11.68 -12.15 -23.19
CA PRO A 572 11.40 -11.59 -24.52
C PRO A 572 12.62 -10.88 -25.12
N HIS A 573 12.76 -10.90 -26.45
CA HIS A 573 13.87 -10.23 -27.14
C HIS A 573 13.84 -8.69 -27.01
N ALA A 574 12.65 -8.11 -26.89
CA ALA A 574 12.45 -6.67 -26.81
C ALA A 574 11.16 -6.35 -26.01
N PRO A 575 11.00 -5.12 -25.51
CA PRO A 575 9.75 -4.64 -24.93
C PRO A 575 8.55 -4.87 -25.86
N GLY A 576 7.43 -5.37 -25.33
CA GLY A 576 6.26 -5.77 -26.12
C GLY A 576 6.37 -7.14 -26.81
N GLY A 577 7.52 -7.82 -26.74
CA GLY A 577 7.69 -9.16 -27.31
C GLY A 577 6.98 -10.26 -26.49
N PRO A 578 6.53 -11.36 -27.14
CA PRO A 578 5.90 -12.49 -26.44
C PRO A 578 6.91 -13.22 -25.53
N VAL A 579 6.42 -13.70 -24.38
CA VAL A 579 7.23 -14.44 -23.41
C VAL A 579 7.37 -15.91 -23.85
N PRO A 580 8.60 -16.44 -24.04
CA PRO A 580 8.82 -17.77 -24.61
C PRO A 580 8.68 -18.89 -23.56
N TYR A 581 7.44 -19.17 -23.14
CA TYR A 581 7.10 -20.24 -22.20
C TYR A 581 7.36 -21.64 -22.79
N SER A 582 8.01 -22.50 -22.01
CA SER A 582 7.96 -23.96 -22.19
C SER A 582 6.74 -24.49 -21.44
N TRP A 583 5.89 -25.27 -22.12
CA TRP A 583 4.60 -25.73 -21.58
C TRP A 583 4.67 -27.17 -21.08
N PHE A 584 4.03 -27.44 -19.95
CA PHE A 584 4.00 -28.73 -19.28
C PHE A 584 2.56 -29.09 -18.87
N ALA A 585 2.13 -30.32 -19.13
CA ALA A 585 0.79 -30.77 -18.77
C ALA A 585 0.58 -30.80 -17.24
N ALA A 586 -0.44 -30.10 -16.77
CA ALA A 586 -0.93 -30.10 -15.40
C ALA A 586 -2.25 -30.90 -15.25
N GLY A 587 -2.64 -31.63 -16.29
CA GLY A 587 -3.85 -32.46 -16.33
C GLY A 587 -5.07 -31.65 -16.77
N GLY A 588 -6.07 -31.54 -15.90
CA GLY A 588 -7.34 -30.90 -16.24
C GLY A 588 -8.30 -30.77 -15.06
N ALA A 589 -9.32 -29.94 -15.18
CA ALA A 589 -10.38 -29.77 -14.19
C ALA A 589 -11.75 -30.12 -14.79
N ARG A 590 -12.59 -30.77 -13.98
CA ARG A 590 -14.01 -31.03 -14.25
C ARG A 590 -14.84 -30.28 -13.19
N PRO A 591 -16.02 -29.75 -13.53
CA PRO A 591 -16.95 -29.16 -12.55
C PRO A 591 -17.23 -30.12 -11.39
N GLY A 592 -17.41 -29.57 -10.19
CA GLY A 592 -17.75 -30.34 -8.99
C GLY A 592 -16.62 -31.19 -8.38
N ALA A 593 -15.47 -31.33 -9.05
CA ALA A 593 -14.35 -32.13 -8.56
C ALA A 593 -13.55 -31.50 -7.39
N GLY A 594 -13.95 -30.32 -6.90
CA GLY A 594 -13.27 -29.59 -5.83
C GLY A 594 -11.91 -29.00 -6.24
N TRP A 595 -11.14 -28.55 -5.26
CA TRP A 595 -9.76 -28.10 -5.45
C TRP A 595 -8.84 -29.30 -5.69
N ARG A 596 -8.02 -29.23 -6.74
CA ARG A 596 -6.99 -30.24 -7.06
C ARG A 596 -5.61 -29.60 -7.15
N THR A 597 -4.60 -30.33 -6.71
CA THR A 597 -3.19 -29.96 -6.90
C THR A 597 -2.62 -30.73 -8.08
N ALA A 598 -2.15 -30.02 -9.11
CA ALA A 598 -1.26 -30.57 -10.13
C ALA A 598 0.19 -30.36 -9.70
N ARG A 599 1.06 -31.34 -9.95
CA ARG A 599 2.47 -31.33 -9.53
C ARG A 599 3.33 -31.68 -10.74
N VAL A 600 4.21 -30.77 -11.14
CA VAL A 600 4.93 -30.80 -12.42
C VAL A 600 6.43 -30.71 -12.17
N GLY A 601 7.16 -31.76 -12.54
CA GLY A 601 8.62 -31.79 -12.44
C GLY A 601 9.29 -30.90 -13.49
N LEU A 602 10.16 -30.00 -13.04
CA LEU A 602 10.89 -29.04 -13.87
C LEU A 602 12.34 -29.47 -14.18
N SER A 603 12.73 -30.72 -13.88
CA SER A 603 14.11 -31.22 -14.08
C SER A 603 14.63 -31.09 -15.52
N ARG A 604 13.75 -31.07 -16.53
CA ARG A 604 14.07 -30.76 -17.94
C ARG A 604 14.59 -29.33 -18.16
N LEU A 605 14.48 -28.46 -17.17
CA LEU A 605 14.93 -27.06 -17.16
C LEU A 605 16.00 -26.81 -16.08
N ALA A 606 16.52 -27.85 -15.42
CA ALA A 606 17.51 -27.74 -14.34
C ALA A 606 18.74 -26.91 -14.77
N GLY A 607 19.27 -26.12 -13.84
CA GLY A 607 20.41 -25.23 -14.07
C GLY A 607 20.10 -23.97 -14.89
N ARG A 608 18.88 -23.81 -15.41
CA ARG A 608 18.44 -22.60 -16.12
C ARG A 608 17.75 -21.61 -15.18
N THR A 609 17.86 -20.33 -15.48
CA THR A 609 17.06 -19.29 -14.81
C THR A 609 15.63 -19.28 -15.35
N ALA A 610 14.66 -19.31 -14.45
CA ALA A 610 13.26 -19.02 -14.74
C ALA A 610 13.04 -17.51 -14.78
N TYR A 611 12.45 -17.02 -15.87
CA TYR A 611 12.15 -15.61 -16.12
C TYR A 611 10.65 -15.28 -16.07
N GLY A 612 9.78 -16.29 -16.15
CA GLY A 612 8.36 -16.09 -16.00
C GLY A 612 7.56 -17.37 -15.77
N LEU A 613 6.43 -17.23 -15.10
CA LEU A 613 5.44 -18.28 -14.84
C LEU A 613 4.10 -17.91 -15.48
N ALA A 614 3.41 -18.91 -16.04
CA ALA A 614 2.09 -18.77 -16.65
C ALA A 614 1.25 -20.05 -16.48
N VAL A 615 -0.04 -19.95 -16.78
CA VAL A 615 -0.95 -21.09 -16.95
C VAL A 615 -1.60 -21.01 -18.32
N ARG A 616 -1.92 -22.16 -18.92
CA ARG A 616 -2.74 -22.24 -20.15
C ARG A 616 -3.88 -23.22 -19.95
N ILE A 617 -5.07 -22.84 -20.41
CA ILE A 617 -6.28 -23.65 -20.34
C ILE A 617 -6.92 -23.80 -21.72
N THR A 618 -7.46 -24.98 -21.99
CA THR A 618 -8.24 -25.26 -23.20
C THR A 618 -9.56 -25.92 -22.81
N ALA A 619 -10.69 -25.37 -23.27
CA ALA A 619 -12.00 -25.95 -23.03
C ALA A 619 -12.16 -27.31 -23.75
N LEU A 620 -12.78 -28.26 -23.05
CA LEU A 620 -13.10 -29.61 -23.54
C LEU A 620 -14.63 -29.78 -23.69
N GLY A 621 -15.34 -28.67 -23.91
CA GLY A 621 -16.79 -28.58 -23.99
C GLY A 621 -17.25 -27.26 -24.62
N ARG A 622 -18.55 -27.11 -24.84
CA ARG A 622 -19.14 -25.96 -25.57
C ARG A 622 -19.74 -24.87 -24.67
N THR A 623 -19.78 -25.07 -23.35
CA THR A 623 -20.19 -24.07 -22.37
C THR A 623 -19.06 -23.08 -22.08
N ALA A 624 -19.36 -21.95 -21.43
CA ALA A 624 -18.34 -21.03 -20.95
C ALA A 624 -17.47 -21.69 -19.87
N VAL A 625 -16.21 -21.29 -19.79
CA VAL A 625 -15.32 -21.67 -18.68
C VAL A 625 -15.54 -20.69 -17.53
N ALA A 626 -15.51 -21.23 -16.31
CA ALA A 626 -15.16 -20.56 -15.08
C ALA A 626 -14.15 -21.46 -14.33
N TRP A 627 -12.89 -21.02 -14.26
CA TRP A 627 -11.76 -21.81 -13.75
C TRP A 627 -10.91 -20.96 -12.82
N ARG A 628 -10.59 -21.50 -11.64
CA ARG A 628 -9.87 -20.80 -10.58
C ARG A 628 -8.48 -21.35 -10.36
N VAL A 629 -7.50 -20.47 -10.18
CA VAL A 629 -6.20 -20.77 -9.57
C VAL A 629 -6.24 -20.33 -8.11
N GLY A 630 -6.13 -21.29 -7.20
CA GLY A 630 -6.09 -21.06 -5.76
C GLY A 630 -4.68 -20.94 -5.20
N ALA A 631 -3.68 -21.52 -5.86
CA ALA A 631 -2.27 -21.25 -5.59
C ALA A 631 -1.37 -21.69 -6.76
N VAL A 632 -0.20 -21.05 -6.86
CA VAL A 632 0.97 -21.55 -7.59
C VAL A 632 2.18 -21.53 -6.65
N SER A 633 3.04 -22.56 -6.72
CA SER A 633 4.33 -22.56 -6.03
C SER A 633 5.42 -23.17 -6.91
N VAL A 634 6.67 -22.78 -6.64
CA VAL A 634 7.88 -23.38 -7.20
C VAL A 634 8.87 -23.60 -6.06
N ARG A 635 9.50 -24.78 -6.04
CA ARG A 635 10.44 -25.20 -4.99
C ARG A 635 11.39 -26.28 -5.49
N ASP A 636 12.43 -26.56 -4.73
CA ASP A 636 13.12 -27.85 -4.81
C ASP A 636 12.23 -28.96 -4.20
N ASP A 637 12.38 -30.20 -4.65
CA ASP A 637 11.66 -31.37 -4.11
C ASP A 637 12.42 -32.11 -2.99
N THR A 638 13.59 -31.58 -2.60
CA THR A 638 14.20 -31.92 -1.30
C THR A 638 13.28 -31.58 -0.10
N PRO A 639 13.42 -32.24 1.06
CA PRO A 639 12.59 -31.99 2.23
C PRO A 639 12.64 -30.53 2.74
N HIS A 640 11.52 -29.81 2.62
CA HIS A 640 11.42 -28.42 3.07
C HIS A 640 11.49 -28.29 4.60
N ARG A 641 12.41 -27.45 5.10
CA ARG A 641 12.52 -27.12 6.53
C ARG A 641 11.37 -26.19 6.96
N ARG A 642 10.27 -26.79 7.43
CA ARG A 642 9.15 -26.08 8.08
C ARG A 642 9.62 -25.20 9.26
N PRO A 643 8.87 -24.14 9.61
CA PRO A 643 9.13 -23.37 10.81
C PRO A 643 8.87 -24.19 12.08
N GLY A 644 9.64 -23.89 13.12
CA GLY A 644 9.39 -24.37 14.48
C GLY A 644 8.09 -23.80 15.05
N ALA A 645 7.66 -24.31 16.20
CA ALA A 645 6.56 -23.69 16.93
C ALA A 645 6.94 -22.28 17.39
N PRO A 646 6.00 -21.33 17.45
CA PRO A 646 6.14 -20.12 18.25
C PRO A 646 6.37 -20.48 19.73
N HIS A 647 6.88 -19.55 20.53
CA HIS A 647 7.12 -19.77 21.95
C HIS A 647 6.41 -18.71 22.81
N THR A 648 6.07 -19.06 24.05
CA THR A 648 5.49 -18.15 25.06
C THR A 648 4.34 -17.27 24.55
N LEU A 649 3.35 -17.87 23.86
CA LEU A 649 2.09 -17.18 23.53
C LEU A 649 1.35 -16.84 24.83
N ARG A 650 1.01 -15.56 25.00
CA ARG A 650 0.28 -15.05 26.16
C ARG A 650 -0.76 -14.01 25.76
N VAL A 651 -1.73 -13.81 26.64
CA VAL A 651 -2.57 -12.61 26.66
C VAL A 651 -1.83 -11.57 27.51
N ASP A 652 -1.52 -10.41 26.93
CA ASP A 652 -0.86 -9.30 27.62
C ASP A 652 -1.90 -8.39 28.32
N ALA A 653 -3.04 -8.14 27.66
CA ALA A 653 -4.17 -7.41 28.24
C ALA A 653 -5.50 -7.89 27.63
N ALA A 654 -6.60 -7.79 28.37
CA ALA A 654 -7.93 -8.07 27.84
C ALA A 654 -9.04 -7.31 28.59
N ALA A 655 -9.90 -6.62 27.84
CA ALA A 655 -11.06 -5.89 28.35
C ALA A 655 -12.34 -6.67 27.99
N ARG A 656 -13.11 -7.10 29.00
CA ARG A 656 -14.29 -7.97 28.83
C ARG A 656 -15.57 -7.16 29.00
N ARG A 657 -16.54 -7.32 28.10
CA ARG A 657 -17.88 -6.71 28.15
C ARG A 657 -18.92 -7.68 27.60
N ASP A 658 -19.96 -7.98 28.36
CA ASP A 658 -21.18 -8.70 27.93
C ASP A 658 -20.97 -9.98 27.10
N GLY A 659 -19.96 -10.77 27.48
CA GLY A 659 -19.61 -12.02 26.79
C GLY A 659 -18.69 -11.85 25.57
N ALA A 660 -18.25 -10.63 25.26
CA ALA A 660 -17.16 -10.34 24.32
C ALA A 660 -15.90 -9.84 25.06
N ALA A 661 -14.76 -9.82 24.35
CA ALA A 661 -13.53 -9.21 24.84
C ALA A 661 -12.65 -8.64 23.73
N GLU A 662 -12.06 -7.47 23.97
CA GLU A 662 -10.85 -7.00 23.29
C GLU A 662 -9.63 -7.71 23.89
N VAL A 663 -8.65 -8.09 23.07
CA VAL A 663 -7.47 -8.86 23.54
C VAL A 663 -6.18 -8.38 22.87
N ARG A 664 -5.16 -8.08 23.66
CA ARG A 664 -3.75 -7.94 23.22
C ARG A 664 -3.02 -9.26 23.49
N LEU A 665 -2.39 -9.84 22.47
CA LEU A 665 -1.57 -11.06 22.58
C LEU A 665 -0.17 -10.86 22.00
N SER A 666 0.81 -11.58 22.54
CA SER A 666 2.15 -11.66 21.97
C SER A 666 2.81 -13.02 22.21
N TRP A 667 3.87 -13.28 21.45
CA TRP A 667 4.70 -14.49 21.48
C TRP A 667 6.17 -14.15 21.17
N ARG A 668 7.06 -15.13 21.27
CA ARG A 668 8.44 -15.04 20.76
C ARG A 668 8.52 -15.62 19.36
N ARG A 669 9.36 -15.01 18.51
CA ARG A 669 9.58 -15.42 17.11
C ARG A 669 9.98 -16.90 17.05
N ALA A 670 9.28 -17.67 16.23
CA ALA A 670 9.60 -19.06 15.92
C ALA A 670 10.92 -19.19 15.14
N ALA A 671 11.65 -20.28 15.35
CA ALA A 671 12.86 -20.59 14.61
C ALA A 671 12.58 -21.13 13.19
N GLY A 672 13.47 -20.86 12.23
CA GLY A 672 13.34 -21.30 10.84
C GLY A 672 12.68 -20.24 9.92
N PRO A 673 12.26 -20.62 8.70
CA PRO A 673 11.67 -19.69 7.75
C PRO A 673 10.25 -19.34 8.16
N VAL A 674 10.01 -18.07 8.51
CA VAL A 674 8.69 -17.55 8.86
C VAL A 674 8.34 -16.38 7.96
N ARG A 675 7.29 -16.54 7.15
CA ARG A 675 6.64 -15.50 6.35
C ARG A 675 5.73 -14.66 7.23
N HIS A 676 4.89 -15.30 8.05
CA HIS A 676 3.94 -14.68 8.97
C HIS A 676 3.45 -15.67 10.04
N TYR A 677 2.60 -15.18 10.94
CA TYR A 677 1.88 -15.96 11.95
C TYR A 677 0.37 -15.89 11.71
N GLU A 678 -0.33 -16.96 12.07
CA GLU A 678 -1.79 -17.04 12.04
C GLU A 678 -2.31 -17.44 13.42
N LEU A 679 -3.31 -16.71 13.92
CA LEU A 679 -3.97 -16.95 15.19
C LEU A 679 -5.37 -17.54 14.97
N HIS A 680 -5.64 -18.64 15.64
CA HIS A 680 -6.92 -19.34 15.60
C HIS A 680 -7.52 -19.48 16.99
N ARG A 681 -8.84 -19.41 17.06
CA ARG A 681 -9.60 -19.89 18.20
C ARG A 681 -9.86 -21.38 18.07
N LEU A 682 -9.83 -22.06 19.21
CA LEU A 682 -10.33 -23.41 19.38
C LEU A 682 -11.73 -23.33 20.00
N LEU A 683 -12.75 -23.83 19.30
CA LEU A 683 -14.14 -23.81 19.74
C LEU A 683 -14.49 -25.10 20.52
N PRO A 684 -15.44 -25.07 21.48
CA PRO A 684 -15.80 -26.24 22.29
C PRO A 684 -16.19 -27.50 21.48
N GLY A 685 -16.73 -27.33 20.27
CA GLY A 685 -17.04 -28.44 19.34
C GLY A 685 -15.86 -28.92 18.47
N GLY A 686 -14.61 -28.64 18.85
CA GLY A 686 -13.40 -29.04 18.13
C GLY A 686 -13.07 -28.21 16.88
N GLY A 687 -13.97 -27.32 16.45
CA GLY A 687 -13.74 -26.42 15.30
C GLY A 687 -12.62 -25.40 15.55
N ARG A 688 -11.87 -25.07 14.50
CA ARG A 688 -10.90 -23.95 14.48
C ARG A 688 -11.53 -22.77 13.76
N ARG A 689 -11.41 -21.55 14.31
CA ARG A 689 -11.81 -20.30 13.64
C ARG A 689 -10.60 -19.38 13.50
N PHE A 690 -10.33 -18.84 12.31
CA PHE A 690 -9.29 -17.82 12.12
C PHE A 690 -9.73 -16.50 12.77
N LEU A 691 -8.82 -15.86 13.50
CA LEU A 691 -9.06 -14.56 14.17
C LEU A 691 -8.23 -13.42 13.57
N GLY A 692 -7.08 -13.73 12.98
CA GLY A 692 -6.15 -12.74 12.42
C GLY A 692 -4.76 -13.33 12.22
N GLY A 693 -3.87 -12.55 11.62
CA GLY A 693 -2.48 -12.93 11.41
C GLY A 693 -1.62 -11.70 11.11
N THR A 694 -0.30 -11.82 11.33
CA THR A 694 0.66 -10.71 11.25
C THR A 694 2.06 -11.24 10.95
N CYS A 695 2.96 -10.41 10.40
CA CYS A 695 4.37 -10.77 10.22
C CYS A 695 5.18 -10.64 11.52
N GLY A 696 4.73 -9.75 12.42
CA GLY A 696 5.33 -9.52 13.73
C GLY A 696 4.93 -10.55 14.78
N THR A 697 5.24 -10.27 16.04
CA THR A 697 5.02 -11.23 17.16
C THR A 697 4.05 -10.72 18.23
N ALA A 698 3.24 -9.72 17.91
CA ALA A 698 2.10 -9.29 18.71
C ALA A 698 0.88 -9.01 17.81
N LEU A 699 -0.32 -9.36 18.27
CA LEU A 699 -1.58 -9.19 17.55
C LEU A 699 -2.68 -8.68 18.49
N TYR A 700 -3.36 -7.62 18.07
CA TYR A 700 -4.60 -7.16 18.71
C TYR A 700 -5.82 -7.84 18.08
N LEU A 701 -6.78 -8.19 18.93
CA LEU A 701 -8.10 -8.68 18.55
C LEU A 701 -9.16 -7.68 19.02
N PRO A 702 -9.91 -7.04 18.10
CA PRO A 702 -10.96 -6.09 18.47
C PRO A 702 -12.16 -6.77 19.11
N GLU A 703 -12.42 -8.04 18.78
CA GLU A 703 -13.52 -8.80 19.38
C GLU A 703 -13.23 -10.31 19.45
N VAL A 704 -13.49 -10.90 20.61
CA VAL A 704 -13.57 -12.35 20.83
C VAL A 704 -14.88 -12.65 21.59
N VAL A 705 -15.89 -13.20 20.92
CA VAL A 705 -17.21 -13.50 21.53
C VAL A 705 -17.27 -14.90 22.16
N ARG A 706 -17.60 -15.02 23.46
CA ARG A 706 -17.73 -16.27 24.23
C ARG A 706 -18.60 -17.32 23.54
N ALA A 707 -18.10 -18.54 23.39
CA ALA A 707 -18.84 -19.62 22.73
C ALA A 707 -19.75 -20.32 23.75
N GLY A 708 -21.03 -19.92 23.78
CA GLY A 708 -22.02 -20.48 24.69
C GLY A 708 -21.61 -20.25 26.15
N ARG A 709 -21.38 -21.35 26.89
CA ARG A 709 -20.97 -21.33 28.31
C ARG A 709 -19.53 -21.82 28.53
N GLU A 710 -18.63 -21.64 27.56
CA GLU A 710 -17.21 -21.96 27.76
C GLU A 710 -16.61 -21.20 28.97
N ARG A 711 -15.67 -21.81 29.70
CA ARG A 711 -14.98 -21.19 30.85
C ARG A 711 -13.80 -20.30 30.42
N ALA A 712 -13.24 -20.55 29.24
CA ALA A 712 -12.18 -19.73 28.65
C ALA A 712 -12.24 -19.83 27.12
N ALA A 713 -11.91 -18.73 26.43
CA ALA A 713 -11.65 -18.75 24.99
C ALA A 713 -10.21 -19.23 24.78
N ALA A 714 -10.03 -20.40 24.14
CA ALA A 714 -8.72 -20.97 23.86
C ALA A 714 -8.19 -20.53 22.49
N PHE A 715 -6.90 -20.17 22.44
CA PHE A 715 -6.22 -19.71 21.23
C PHE A 715 -5.04 -20.63 20.88
N GLU A 716 -4.75 -20.75 19.59
CA GLU A 716 -3.47 -21.24 19.09
C GLU A 716 -2.86 -20.28 18.08
N VAL A 717 -1.54 -20.08 18.13
CA VAL A 717 -0.77 -19.35 17.11
C VAL A 717 0.19 -20.31 16.41
N ARG A 718 0.32 -20.19 15.09
CA ARG A 718 1.25 -20.97 14.26
C ARG A 718 2.13 -20.05 13.44
N ALA A 719 3.38 -20.44 13.26
CA ALA A 719 4.25 -19.85 12.24
C ALA A 719 3.95 -20.50 10.87
N VAL A 720 4.08 -19.73 9.80
CA VAL A 720 3.81 -20.15 8.43
C VAL A 720 4.97 -19.73 7.54
N ASP A 721 5.44 -20.63 6.66
CA ASP A 721 6.52 -20.35 5.69
C ASP A 721 6.01 -19.84 4.32
N GLU A 722 6.93 -19.54 3.40
CA GLU A 722 6.63 -19.07 2.04
C GLU A 722 5.92 -20.13 1.18
N LEU A 723 5.90 -21.41 1.58
CA LEU A 723 5.10 -22.47 0.96
C LEU A 723 3.76 -22.71 1.68
N TYR A 724 3.40 -21.82 2.63
CA TYR A 724 2.22 -21.89 3.47
C TYR A 724 2.12 -23.13 4.38
N ALA A 725 3.23 -23.83 4.62
CA ALA A 725 3.27 -24.93 5.57
C ALA A 725 3.33 -24.36 7.00
N ALA A 726 2.37 -24.77 7.82
CA ALA A 726 2.26 -24.32 9.21
C ALA A 726 3.09 -25.18 10.18
N SER A 727 3.56 -24.53 11.25
CA SER A 727 4.22 -25.16 12.39
C SER A 727 3.26 -25.95 13.29
N ALA A 728 3.84 -26.65 14.27
CA ALA A 728 3.13 -26.98 15.51
C ALA A 728 2.69 -25.69 16.24
N PRO A 729 1.56 -25.69 16.98
CA PRO A 729 1.02 -24.49 17.60
C PRO A 729 1.67 -24.16 18.95
N ALA A 730 1.78 -22.87 19.27
CA ALA A 730 1.77 -22.42 20.67
C ALA A 730 0.33 -22.12 21.08
N ARG A 731 0.00 -22.26 22.37
CA ARG A 731 -1.38 -22.13 22.88
C ARG A 731 -1.46 -21.30 24.15
N THR A 732 -2.58 -20.60 24.31
CA THR A 732 -2.94 -19.85 25.52
C THR A 732 -4.47 -19.75 25.63
N ALA A 733 -5.00 -19.20 26.73
CA ALA A 733 -6.45 -19.02 26.87
C ALA A 733 -6.81 -17.76 27.67
N LEU A 734 -7.90 -17.09 27.25
CA LEU A 734 -8.53 -16.02 28.00
C LEU A 734 -9.64 -16.60 28.89
N ALA A 735 -9.45 -16.64 30.20
CA ALA A 735 -10.51 -17.01 31.14
C ALA A 735 -11.66 -15.99 31.10
N TRP A 736 -12.89 -16.49 31.08
CA TRP A 736 -14.10 -15.67 31.22
C TRP A 736 -14.39 -15.40 32.69
N THR A 737 -14.77 -14.17 33.00
CA THR A 737 -15.23 -13.75 34.34
C THR A 737 -16.74 -13.99 34.42
N GLY A 738 -17.15 -14.99 35.20
CA GLY A 738 -18.53 -15.50 35.27
C GLY A 738 -18.66 -16.90 34.68
#